data_AF-A0A9Q9IKN5-F1
#
_entry.id   AF-A0A9Q9IKN5-F1
#
_cell.length_a   1.000
_cell.length_b   1.000
_cell.length_c   1.000
_cell.angle_alpha   90.00
_cell.angle_beta   90.00
_cell.angle_gamma   90.00
#
_symmetry.space_group_name_H-M   'P 1'
#
loop_
_entity.id
_entity.type
_entity.pdbx_description
1 polymer ?
#
loop_
_entity_poly.entity_id
_entity_poly.type
_entity_poly.pdbx_seq_one_letter_code
_entity_poly.pdbx_strand_id
1 'polypeptide(L)'
;MTLPRPRTTRRRAWLAVAAIAASLLSATVFTEPAAAAAGDWSTGLEAGDPQPTWTNSVENSTNIGGYCCALTGMESIPGTGTAHTGTTALLYSGNDLSATTSFSYNRVFDVDIPVGAASTLSYWVYPQSGGHLDVAVDLMFTDGTNLRDSGAVDQHGVRVHPTFQGNGSVLSFNTWNYVTSNIGAVRAGKTIDRIMIAYDQPLNTGLFRGWFDDIQIRADGGTAGRLSDYVDTRRGSNSSFSYSRGNTFPGTTVPNGFNFWTPVTNGNNDSWLYEYKATTVQGFAISHEPSPWIGDYAQLQVMPMTGGVKSTPDARRSTFSHGNEVAKAHYYKTSLDTYGITAEITPTDHAGVMRFRFPSAADSVILFDTVDSASGSLTVNTAAQTISGSINHRGQQLYVSATVDKAIAASGTITGQGATSWIRFATAANEQVTLKIGTSFISVAQAAANLSQEVGAKSFDTVREEAATLWDATLGKVRIEGATSDNQVTFYSNMYRSFMYPNNRSELVGGVRRYHSPYDNTVHDGQMYVNNGFWDTSRAVWPLYTLLTPTRTGEMLDGFVNAYKSFGWTPRWTGPGSIDIMVGTNQDLAFADAYVKGVRNFDYQAAYASMVKNASTYSGAGNKGRKAIQTSVFKGYVATDVLGESAAWTLEDATNNFGISQMGQALGYTEDAAYFRNQALDYVNLFSQSVGFFRGRQSNGAWRTTDANFKPNEWGCEFTEGAPWHYATAAPQDPQGMANLYGGQAQLAAKIDAVLAAPRDFLPGCYGGTIHEMSEAYDTNMGQYAHSNEPIHHMLYMYNYAGTPARTQDQVRRVLTTLYNSGAGTGNGYLGDEDNGEMSAWYVFSALGFYPARMGSTDYAIGAPLHPKATMTLENGRTFTVTAPGVSDVNRYIQSATLNGIAYPKNYLTHADLTAGGTLNFVMGPNPSSWGTGAGNIPGSLTSGTAAPVQLKDRATGSTVTATAENGTAEGRAMLVDDTSMTKWLAFATTATITCQLTAAATVKQYTLTSADDVPGRDPRNWVLQGSNDGVTWTTVDTRTNIDFVDRRQTRAFVIPNTTAYSRYRLQVTANHGAAETQLAELELLA
;
A
#
# COMPACT_ATOMS: atom_id res chain seq x y z
N MET A 1 3.74 64.26 -18.92
CA MET A 1 2.98 63.90 -20.13
C MET A 1 1.90 62.90 -19.71
N THR A 2 0.67 63.35 -19.47
CA THR A 2 -0.44 63.53 -20.45
C THR A 2 -1.15 62.23 -20.83
N LEU A 3 -2.20 61.94 -20.04
CA LEU A 3 -3.49 61.34 -20.40
C LEU A 3 -3.92 61.59 -21.88
N PRO A 4 -4.75 60.71 -22.53
CA PRO A 4 -6.17 60.59 -22.12
C PRO A 4 -6.94 59.27 -22.35
N ARG A 5 -7.88 58.99 -21.42
CA ARG A 5 -9.22 58.38 -21.68
C ARG A 5 -10.09 59.41 -22.44
N PRO A 6 -11.14 59.10 -23.27
CA PRO A 6 -12.42 58.63 -22.68
C PRO A 6 -13.56 58.00 -23.56
N ARG A 7 -14.58 57.45 -22.87
CA ARG A 7 -16.06 57.53 -23.17
C ARG A 7 -16.62 56.77 -24.42
N THR A 8 -17.93 56.42 -24.54
CA THR A 8 -19.17 56.78 -23.78
C THR A 8 -20.36 55.79 -24.00
N THR A 9 -21.20 55.58 -22.97
CA THR A 9 -22.70 55.39 -23.01
C THR A 9 -23.31 54.12 -23.69
N ARG A 10 -24.53 53.63 -23.34
CA ARG A 10 -25.78 54.28 -22.82
C ARG A 10 -26.52 53.50 -21.72
N ARG A 11 -27.40 54.23 -21.00
CA ARG A 11 -28.37 53.76 -19.97
C ARG A 11 -29.80 53.58 -20.52
N ARG A 12 -30.62 52.75 -19.86
CA ARG A 12 -32.05 52.92 -19.41
C ARG A 12 -32.55 51.53 -18.94
N ALA A 13 -32.99 51.21 -17.72
CA ALA A 13 -33.66 51.88 -16.59
C ALA A 13 -35.20 52.01 -16.73
N TRP A 14 -35.96 51.31 -15.86
CA TRP A 14 -37.39 51.51 -15.49
C TRP A 14 -37.69 50.98 -14.06
N LEU A 15 -38.74 51.52 -13.40
CA LEU A 15 -39.22 51.29 -12.01
C LEU A 15 -40.76 50.98 -12.03
N ALA A 16 -41.51 50.60 -10.96
CA ALA A 16 -41.31 50.48 -9.50
C ALA A 16 -42.26 49.38 -8.92
N VAL A 17 -41.98 48.68 -7.81
CA VAL A 17 -42.30 48.96 -6.37
C VAL A 17 -43.80 49.17 -6.00
N ALA A 18 -44.36 48.23 -5.21
CA ALA A 18 -45.47 48.29 -4.21
C ALA A 18 -46.27 46.95 -4.19
N ALA A 19 -46.77 46.36 -3.08
CA ALA A 19 -46.69 46.68 -1.65
C ALA A 19 -46.93 45.44 -0.72
N ILE A 20 -46.25 45.46 0.44
CA ILE A 20 -46.63 45.05 1.82
C ILE A 20 -47.55 43.81 2.09
N ALA A 21 -46.93 42.81 2.75
CA ALA A 21 -47.36 41.91 3.83
C ALA A 21 -48.86 41.62 4.15
N ALA A 22 -49.20 40.32 4.22
CA ALA A 22 -49.77 39.66 5.42
C ALA A 22 -49.98 38.13 5.24
N SER A 23 -49.28 37.28 6.00
CA SER A 23 -49.80 36.01 6.59
C SER A 23 -48.70 35.18 7.26
N LEU A 24 -48.63 35.23 8.60
CA LEU A 24 -48.06 34.15 9.41
C LEU A 24 -49.10 33.03 9.50
N LEU A 25 -48.78 31.81 9.04
CA LEU A 25 -49.46 30.59 9.46
C LEU A 25 -48.59 29.36 9.15
N SER A 26 -48.31 28.63 10.23
CA SER A 26 -47.77 27.27 10.31
C SER A 26 -47.68 26.45 9.02
N ALA A 27 -46.44 26.22 8.56
CA ALA A 27 -46.08 25.06 7.74
C ALA A 27 -45.20 24.12 8.58
N THR A 28 -45.80 23.03 9.06
CA THR A 28 -45.04 21.87 9.55
C THR A 28 -44.26 21.27 8.38
N VAL A 29 -42.97 21.59 8.30
CA VAL A 29 -42.06 20.89 7.40
C VAL A 29 -41.76 19.53 8.04
N PHE A 30 -42.60 18.55 7.72
CA PHE A 30 -42.14 17.18 7.69
C PHE A 30 -41.06 17.11 6.62
N THR A 31 -39.87 16.67 6.99
CA THR A 31 -38.90 16.17 6.02
C THR A 31 -39.43 14.85 5.49
N GLU A 32 -40.17 14.90 4.38
CA GLU A 32 -40.33 13.70 3.56
C GLU A 32 -38.94 13.20 3.14
N PRO A 33 -38.72 11.88 3.01
CA PRO A 33 -37.56 11.38 2.30
C PRO A 33 -37.55 11.99 0.88
N ALA A 34 -36.37 12.18 0.29
CA ALA A 34 -36.27 12.68 -1.07
C ALA A 34 -37.17 11.84 -1.99
N ALA A 35 -38.12 12.49 -2.66
CA ALA A 35 -39.01 11.80 -3.58
C ALA A 35 -38.16 11.03 -4.61
N ALA A 36 -38.39 9.72 -4.70
CA ALA A 36 -37.76 8.83 -5.66
C ALA A 36 -37.77 9.48 -7.06
N ALA A 37 -36.64 9.47 -7.76
CA ALA A 37 -36.62 9.99 -9.11
C ALA A 37 -37.56 9.15 -9.98
N ALA A 38 -38.17 9.75 -11.00
CA ALA A 38 -39.08 9.05 -11.88
C ALA A 38 -38.33 7.92 -12.63
N GLY A 39 -38.46 6.69 -12.14
CA GLY A 39 -37.70 5.52 -12.60
C GLY A 39 -36.92 4.75 -11.52
N ASP A 40 -36.90 5.22 -10.26
CA ASP A 40 -36.29 4.45 -9.15
C ASP A 40 -37.26 3.38 -8.61
N TRP A 41 -36.73 2.21 -8.29
CA TRP A 41 -37.43 1.08 -7.66
C TRP A 41 -36.46 0.29 -6.78
N SER A 42 -36.90 -0.19 -5.61
CA SER A 42 -36.10 -1.10 -4.79
C SER A 42 -36.95 -1.93 -3.84
N THR A 43 -36.44 -3.09 -3.44
CA THR A 43 -37.02 -3.95 -2.40
C THR A 43 -35.91 -4.68 -1.63
N GLY A 44 -35.94 -4.60 -0.29
CA GLY A 44 -35.30 -5.53 0.63
C GLY A 44 -36.29 -6.58 1.16
N LEU A 45 -37.46 -6.70 0.51
CA LEU A 45 -38.53 -7.67 0.83
C LEU A 45 -39.14 -7.51 2.22
N GLU A 46 -38.86 -6.41 2.92
CA GLU A 46 -39.38 -6.13 4.25
C GLU A 46 -40.85 -5.65 4.24
N ALA A 47 -41.43 -5.54 5.42
CA ALA A 47 -42.82 -5.10 5.60
C ALA A 47 -43.00 -3.63 5.19
N GLY A 48 -43.47 -3.40 3.96
CA GLY A 48 -43.66 -2.08 3.35
C GLY A 48 -43.01 -1.96 1.97
N ASP A 49 -42.06 -2.85 1.66
CA ASP A 49 -41.39 -2.92 0.36
C ASP A 49 -42.27 -3.59 -0.71
N PRO A 50 -41.96 -3.39 -2.01
CA PRO A 50 -42.52 -4.19 -3.08
C PRO A 50 -42.32 -5.69 -2.84
N GLN A 51 -43.41 -6.44 -2.72
CA GLN A 51 -43.42 -7.88 -2.52
C GLN A 51 -43.56 -8.61 -3.87
N PRO A 52 -43.02 -9.85 -4.02
CA PRO A 52 -43.10 -10.58 -5.28
C PRO A 52 -44.53 -10.76 -5.80
N THR A 53 -44.75 -10.36 -7.04
CA THR A 53 -45.97 -10.64 -7.81
C THR A 53 -46.13 -12.13 -8.09
N TRP A 54 -45.00 -12.84 -8.20
CA TRP A 54 -44.91 -14.25 -8.54
C TRP A 54 -44.01 -14.99 -7.55
N THR A 55 -44.39 -16.22 -7.20
CA THR A 55 -43.57 -17.15 -6.41
C THR A 55 -43.47 -18.48 -7.12
N ASN A 56 -42.30 -19.13 -7.08
CA ASN A 56 -42.02 -20.43 -7.71
C ASN A 56 -42.50 -20.54 -9.17
N SER A 57 -42.44 -19.43 -9.92
CA SER A 57 -43.09 -19.26 -11.22
C SER A 57 -42.07 -19.18 -12.34
N VAL A 58 -41.78 -20.33 -12.94
CA VAL A 58 -40.92 -20.45 -14.12
C VAL A 58 -41.51 -19.66 -15.30
N GLU A 59 -40.66 -18.91 -16.01
CA GLU A 59 -40.94 -18.37 -17.35
C GLU A 59 -40.46 -19.34 -18.43
N ASN A 60 -39.21 -19.79 -18.31
CA ASN A 60 -38.59 -20.74 -19.22
C ASN A 60 -37.52 -21.54 -18.44
N SER A 61 -37.44 -22.85 -18.69
CA SER A 61 -36.54 -23.76 -17.96
C SER A 61 -36.18 -24.96 -18.83
N THR A 62 -34.99 -25.53 -18.61
CA THR A 62 -34.52 -26.78 -19.21
C THR A 62 -33.64 -27.50 -18.21
N ASN A 63 -33.90 -28.79 -17.99
CA ASN A 63 -33.17 -29.70 -17.10
C ASN A 63 -33.16 -29.34 -15.59
N ILE A 64 -33.88 -28.31 -15.14
CA ILE A 64 -33.96 -27.94 -13.71
C ILE A 64 -35.18 -28.57 -13.04
N GLY A 65 -34.92 -29.38 -12.01
CA GLY A 65 -35.91 -29.90 -11.07
C GLY A 65 -35.93 -29.12 -9.75
N GLY A 66 -36.81 -29.55 -8.84
CA GLY A 66 -36.91 -28.97 -7.50
C GLY A 66 -35.81 -29.40 -6.55
N TYR A 67 -35.46 -28.51 -5.62
CA TYR A 67 -34.48 -28.78 -4.54
C TYR A 67 -34.97 -29.86 -3.56
N CYS A 68 -36.29 -29.99 -3.37
CA CYS A 68 -36.92 -31.00 -2.53
C CYS A 68 -38.10 -31.67 -3.24
N CYS A 69 -38.57 -32.80 -2.69
CA CYS A 69 -39.50 -33.72 -3.36
C CYS A 69 -40.91 -33.16 -3.68
N ALA A 70 -41.26 -31.96 -3.21
CA ALA A 70 -42.52 -31.29 -3.51
C ALA A 70 -42.43 -30.26 -4.66
N LEU A 71 -41.21 -29.93 -5.12
CA LEU A 71 -40.95 -28.92 -6.14
C LEU A 71 -40.67 -29.58 -7.50
N THR A 72 -41.25 -29.04 -8.57
CA THR A 72 -41.10 -29.55 -9.95
C THR A 72 -40.12 -28.75 -10.81
N GLY A 73 -39.56 -27.67 -10.27
CA GLY A 73 -38.59 -26.77 -10.92
C GLY A 73 -37.96 -25.83 -9.89
N MET A 74 -37.28 -24.77 -10.34
CA MET A 74 -36.60 -23.82 -9.46
C MET A 74 -37.59 -23.11 -8.53
N GLU A 75 -37.24 -23.01 -7.25
CA GLU A 75 -37.90 -22.23 -6.21
C GLU A 75 -37.48 -20.76 -6.29
N SER A 76 -38.41 -19.83 -6.07
CA SER A 76 -38.16 -18.39 -5.92
C SER A 76 -39.26 -17.79 -5.04
N ILE A 77 -38.96 -17.53 -3.76
CA ILE A 77 -39.95 -17.12 -2.76
C ILE A 77 -39.30 -16.33 -1.61
N PRO A 78 -39.96 -15.30 -1.02
CA PRO A 78 -39.48 -14.67 0.20
C PRO A 78 -39.37 -15.67 1.35
N GLY A 79 -38.33 -15.55 2.18
CA GLY A 79 -38.15 -16.36 3.38
C GLY A 79 -37.27 -15.69 4.42
N THR A 80 -37.48 -16.05 5.69
CA THR A 80 -36.76 -15.52 6.86
C THR A 80 -35.42 -16.23 7.10
N GLY A 81 -34.66 -16.44 6.02
CA GLY A 81 -33.41 -17.19 6.02
C GLY A 81 -32.18 -16.34 6.31
N THR A 82 -31.15 -16.50 5.48
CA THR A 82 -30.02 -15.57 5.46
C THR A 82 -30.48 -14.32 4.71
N ALA A 83 -30.72 -13.22 5.43
CA ALA A 83 -30.93 -11.90 4.85
C ALA A 83 -29.63 -11.07 4.91
N HIS A 84 -29.52 -10.06 4.05
CA HIS A 84 -28.41 -9.11 4.02
C HIS A 84 -28.73 -7.89 4.90
N THR A 85 -29.91 -7.30 4.70
CA THR A 85 -30.50 -6.36 5.64
C THR A 85 -31.83 -6.89 6.18
N GLY A 86 -32.43 -6.22 7.18
CA GLY A 86 -33.74 -6.60 7.69
C GLY A 86 -33.83 -8.02 8.27
N THR A 87 -34.82 -8.78 7.79
CA THR A 87 -35.23 -10.11 8.30
C THR A 87 -35.64 -11.09 7.20
N THR A 88 -35.84 -10.63 5.97
CA THR A 88 -36.39 -11.38 4.84
C THR A 88 -35.46 -11.29 3.63
N ALA A 89 -35.28 -12.39 2.91
CA ALA A 89 -34.60 -12.40 1.62
C ALA A 89 -35.30 -13.34 0.63
N LEU A 90 -34.99 -13.22 -0.66
CA LEU A 90 -35.57 -14.03 -1.71
C LEU A 90 -34.77 -15.33 -1.86
N LEU A 91 -35.32 -16.43 -1.37
CA LEU A 91 -34.76 -17.77 -1.57
C LEU A 91 -34.76 -18.10 -3.06
N TYR A 92 -33.65 -18.61 -3.57
CA TYR A 92 -33.63 -19.44 -4.77
C TYR A 92 -33.14 -20.86 -4.44
N SER A 93 -33.74 -21.88 -5.05
CA SER A 93 -33.28 -23.26 -4.89
C SER A 93 -33.66 -24.14 -6.07
N GLY A 94 -32.85 -25.15 -6.39
CA GLY A 94 -33.18 -26.11 -7.44
C GLY A 94 -32.24 -27.31 -7.46
N ASN A 95 -32.48 -28.21 -8.41
CA ASN A 95 -31.65 -29.37 -8.66
C ASN A 95 -31.38 -29.48 -10.16
N ASP A 96 -30.11 -29.40 -10.56
CA ASP A 96 -29.72 -29.62 -11.94
C ASP A 96 -29.68 -31.11 -12.27
N LEU A 97 -30.53 -31.52 -13.20
CA LEU A 97 -30.76 -32.91 -13.55
C LEU A 97 -29.89 -33.41 -14.71
N SER A 98 -29.05 -32.55 -15.31
CA SER A 98 -28.34 -32.90 -16.55
C SER A 98 -26.95 -32.27 -16.66
N ALA A 99 -25.93 -33.08 -16.96
CA ALA A 99 -24.58 -32.62 -17.28
C ALA A 99 -24.47 -31.98 -18.69
N THR A 100 -25.50 -31.24 -19.12
CA THR A 100 -25.56 -30.53 -20.41
C THR A 100 -25.85 -29.04 -20.15
N THR A 101 -26.44 -28.31 -21.09
CA THR A 101 -26.94 -26.95 -20.84
C THR A 101 -28.21 -27.04 -20.00
N SER A 102 -28.24 -26.33 -18.88
CA SER A 102 -29.34 -26.36 -17.92
C SER A 102 -29.59 -24.95 -17.40
N PHE A 103 -30.85 -24.51 -17.43
CA PHE A 103 -31.22 -23.14 -17.05
C PHE A 103 -32.64 -23.07 -16.48
N SER A 104 -32.91 -22.06 -15.65
CA SER A 104 -34.25 -21.67 -15.23
C SER A 104 -34.32 -20.16 -15.01
N TYR A 105 -35.30 -19.50 -15.62
CA TYR A 105 -35.59 -18.10 -15.40
C TYR A 105 -36.94 -17.99 -14.73
N ASN A 106 -36.94 -17.58 -13.45
CA ASN A 106 -38.14 -17.46 -12.63
C ASN A 106 -38.60 -16.01 -12.55
N ARG A 107 -39.90 -15.80 -12.76
CA ARG A 107 -40.56 -14.52 -12.54
C ARG A 107 -40.69 -14.24 -11.05
N VAL A 108 -40.47 -12.99 -10.66
CA VAL A 108 -40.61 -12.55 -9.26
C VAL A 108 -41.45 -11.29 -9.16
N PHE A 109 -41.11 -10.24 -9.92
CA PHE A 109 -41.87 -8.98 -9.93
C PHE A 109 -42.30 -8.61 -11.35
N ASP A 110 -43.57 -8.30 -11.56
CA ASP A 110 -43.98 -7.47 -12.70
C ASP A 110 -43.83 -6.00 -12.29
N VAL A 111 -43.26 -5.18 -13.17
CA VAL A 111 -42.89 -3.77 -12.92
C VAL A 111 -43.16 -2.91 -14.16
N ASP A 112 -42.99 -1.60 -14.05
CA ASP A 112 -43.07 -0.66 -15.18
C ASP A 112 -42.02 0.44 -14.98
N ILE A 113 -40.74 0.10 -15.22
CA ILE A 113 -39.59 0.94 -14.86
C ILE A 113 -38.85 1.42 -16.11
N PRO A 114 -38.87 2.73 -16.44
CA PRO A 114 -38.11 3.27 -17.56
C PRO A 114 -36.60 3.26 -17.28
N VAL A 115 -35.81 2.84 -18.27
CA VAL A 115 -34.34 2.81 -18.19
C VAL A 115 -33.77 4.08 -18.82
N GLY A 116 -33.21 4.95 -17.99
CA GLY A 116 -32.42 6.11 -18.41
C GLY A 116 -30.96 5.74 -18.74
N ALA A 117 -30.22 6.70 -19.32
CA ALA A 117 -28.79 6.50 -19.63
C ALA A 117 -27.88 6.33 -18.41
N ALA A 118 -28.38 6.69 -17.23
CA ALA A 118 -27.72 6.52 -15.93
C ALA A 118 -28.37 5.43 -15.06
N SER A 119 -29.29 4.62 -15.61
CA SER A 119 -29.93 3.58 -14.80
C SER A 119 -28.96 2.46 -14.44
N THR A 120 -28.87 2.16 -13.15
CA THR A 120 -28.12 1.04 -12.57
C THR A 120 -29.07 -0.02 -12.04
N LEU A 121 -28.70 -1.29 -12.19
CA LEU A 121 -29.24 -2.42 -11.44
C LEU A 121 -28.23 -2.76 -10.36
N SER A 122 -28.66 -2.96 -9.11
CA SER A 122 -27.83 -3.60 -8.10
C SER A 122 -28.61 -4.58 -7.24
N TYR A 123 -27.94 -5.59 -6.71
CA TYR A 123 -28.51 -6.58 -5.80
C TYR A 123 -27.40 -7.25 -4.97
N TRP A 124 -27.81 -7.91 -3.89
CA TRP A 124 -26.98 -8.84 -3.15
C TRP A 124 -27.34 -10.27 -3.48
N VAL A 125 -26.35 -11.16 -3.51
CA VAL A 125 -26.54 -12.61 -3.67
C VAL A 125 -25.68 -13.41 -2.68
N TYR A 126 -26.29 -14.39 -2.02
CA TYR A 126 -25.65 -15.33 -1.10
C TYR A 126 -25.78 -16.76 -1.64
N PRO A 127 -24.84 -17.23 -2.48
CA PRO A 127 -24.81 -18.62 -2.91
C PRO A 127 -24.45 -19.53 -1.73
N GLN A 128 -25.28 -20.53 -1.46
CA GLN A 128 -24.99 -21.55 -0.44
C GLN A 128 -24.16 -22.68 -1.05
N SER A 129 -23.34 -23.34 -0.22
CA SER A 129 -22.50 -24.46 -0.65
C SER A 129 -23.30 -25.55 -1.40
N GLY A 130 -22.90 -25.81 -2.64
CA GLY A 130 -23.53 -26.78 -3.54
C GLY A 130 -22.80 -27.00 -4.87
N GLY A 131 -21.83 -26.15 -5.21
CA GLY A 131 -21.01 -26.29 -6.42
C GLY A 131 -21.47 -25.48 -7.64
N HIS A 132 -22.50 -24.64 -7.48
CA HIS A 132 -23.03 -23.77 -8.52
C HIS A 132 -23.06 -22.31 -8.06
N LEU A 133 -22.39 -21.44 -8.83
CA LEU A 133 -22.40 -19.97 -8.65
C LEU A 133 -23.16 -19.27 -9.78
N ASP A 134 -23.75 -20.05 -10.69
CA ASP A 134 -24.29 -19.62 -11.96
C ASP A 134 -25.69 -19.01 -11.79
N VAL A 135 -25.76 -17.88 -11.09
CA VAL A 135 -26.99 -17.15 -10.77
C VAL A 135 -26.86 -15.64 -11.01
N ALA A 136 -27.97 -15.00 -11.40
CA ALA A 136 -28.06 -13.55 -11.56
C ALA A 136 -29.50 -13.04 -11.40
N VAL A 137 -29.66 -11.74 -11.19
CA VAL A 137 -30.93 -11.05 -11.53
C VAL A 137 -30.92 -10.78 -13.04
N ASP A 138 -32.03 -11.07 -13.70
CA ASP A 138 -32.25 -10.74 -15.11
C ASP A 138 -33.51 -9.86 -15.25
N LEU A 139 -33.51 -8.99 -16.25
CA LEU A 139 -34.57 -8.03 -16.50
C LEU A 139 -35.19 -8.31 -17.86
N MET A 140 -36.51 -8.48 -17.91
CA MET A 140 -37.26 -8.52 -19.16
C MET A 140 -37.70 -7.10 -19.53
N PHE A 141 -37.70 -6.80 -20.83
CA PHE A 141 -38.12 -5.52 -21.37
C PHE A 141 -39.40 -5.68 -22.21
N THR A 142 -40.23 -4.63 -22.23
CA THR A 142 -41.50 -4.56 -22.98
C THR A 142 -41.38 -4.84 -24.49
N ASP A 143 -40.18 -4.79 -25.06
CA ASP A 143 -39.90 -5.13 -26.46
C ASP A 143 -39.55 -6.61 -26.70
N GLY A 144 -39.66 -7.45 -25.67
CA GLY A 144 -39.36 -8.88 -25.71
C GLY A 144 -37.87 -9.23 -25.56
N THR A 145 -37.00 -8.25 -25.34
CA THR A 145 -35.58 -8.49 -25.05
C THR A 145 -35.32 -8.63 -23.55
N ASN A 146 -34.11 -9.08 -23.17
CA ASN A 146 -33.70 -9.28 -21.78
C ASN A 146 -32.36 -8.56 -21.45
N LEU A 147 -31.89 -8.64 -20.20
CA LEU A 147 -30.59 -8.12 -19.77
C LEU A 147 -29.44 -9.12 -20.01
N ARG A 148 -29.65 -10.42 -19.75
CA ARG A 148 -28.64 -11.47 -19.92
C ARG A 148 -27.97 -11.48 -21.30
N ASP A 149 -28.72 -11.18 -22.36
CA ASP A 149 -28.26 -11.11 -23.76
C ASP A 149 -27.95 -9.66 -24.23
N SER A 150 -27.87 -8.69 -23.32
CA SER A 150 -27.62 -7.28 -23.65
C SER A 150 -26.15 -6.91 -23.87
N GLY A 151 -25.23 -7.71 -23.32
CA GLY A 151 -23.84 -7.32 -23.15
C GLY A 151 -23.58 -6.43 -21.92
N ALA A 152 -24.57 -6.22 -21.05
CA ALA A 152 -24.37 -5.63 -19.74
C ALA A 152 -23.29 -6.38 -18.95
N VAL A 153 -22.45 -5.62 -18.26
CA VAL A 153 -21.42 -6.12 -17.36
C VAL A 153 -21.61 -5.53 -15.97
N ASP A 154 -21.19 -6.27 -14.95
CA ASP A 154 -21.14 -5.83 -13.57
C ASP A 154 -19.96 -4.89 -13.30
N GLN A 155 -19.72 -4.56 -12.04
CA GLN A 155 -18.60 -3.71 -11.61
C GLN A 155 -17.22 -4.29 -11.97
N HIS A 156 -17.11 -5.62 -12.07
CA HIS A 156 -15.87 -6.36 -12.37
C HIS A 156 -15.64 -6.54 -13.88
N GLY A 157 -16.55 -6.08 -14.73
CA GLY A 157 -16.51 -6.32 -16.18
C GLY A 157 -17.06 -7.69 -16.61
N VAL A 158 -17.57 -8.49 -15.68
CA VAL A 158 -18.17 -9.79 -15.95
C VAL A 158 -19.61 -9.60 -16.42
N ARG A 159 -20.05 -10.32 -17.46
CA ARG A 159 -21.43 -10.18 -17.97
C ARG A 159 -22.46 -10.46 -16.88
N VAL A 160 -23.53 -9.66 -16.83
CA VAL A 160 -24.70 -9.89 -15.96
C VAL A 160 -25.58 -10.99 -16.58
N HIS A 161 -25.07 -12.22 -16.52
CA HIS A 161 -25.68 -13.43 -17.04
C HIS A 161 -25.22 -14.57 -16.13
N PRO A 162 -26.10 -15.49 -15.69
CA PRO A 162 -25.78 -16.43 -14.61
C PRO A 162 -24.48 -17.23 -14.87
N THR A 163 -24.35 -17.85 -16.04
CA THR A 163 -23.12 -18.55 -16.48
C THR A 163 -21.84 -17.71 -16.36
N PHE A 164 -21.90 -16.43 -16.68
CA PHE A 164 -20.72 -15.56 -16.66
C PHE A 164 -20.38 -15.11 -15.24
N GLN A 165 -21.40 -14.85 -14.40
CA GLN A 165 -21.22 -14.58 -12.98
C GLN A 165 -20.57 -15.77 -12.25
N GLY A 166 -21.02 -16.99 -12.53
CA GLY A 166 -20.44 -18.22 -11.99
C GLY A 166 -18.99 -18.46 -12.44
N ASN A 167 -18.74 -18.40 -13.76
CA ASN A 167 -17.39 -18.59 -14.32
C ASN A 167 -16.42 -17.42 -14.04
N GLY A 168 -16.93 -16.21 -13.79
CA GLY A 168 -16.16 -14.99 -13.60
C GLY A 168 -15.32 -14.98 -12.32
N SER A 169 -15.56 -15.92 -11.39
CA SER A 169 -14.91 -15.97 -10.06
C SER A 169 -15.14 -14.72 -9.21
N VAL A 170 -16.23 -13.99 -9.47
CA VAL A 170 -16.64 -12.78 -8.72
C VAL A 170 -17.62 -13.07 -7.59
N LEU A 171 -18.30 -14.22 -7.65
CA LEU A 171 -19.18 -14.71 -6.59
C LEU A 171 -18.44 -15.74 -5.72
N SER A 172 -18.69 -15.70 -4.41
CA SER A 172 -18.16 -16.63 -3.42
C SER A 172 -19.30 -17.29 -2.63
N PHE A 173 -19.12 -18.57 -2.27
CA PHE A 173 -20.07 -19.30 -1.45
C PHE A 173 -20.09 -18.81 0.00
N ASN A 174 -21.24 -18.93 0.65
CA ASN A 174 -21.46 -18.66 2.07
C ASN A 174 -21.02 -17.25 2.52
N THR A 175 -21.09 -16.29 1.61
CA THR A 175 -20.91 -14.86 1.88
C THR A 175 -21.88 -14.06 1.01
N TRP A 176 -22.20 -12.84 1.43
CA TRP A 176 -22.95 -11.90 0.63
C TRP A 176 -22.03 -11.26 -0.42
N ASN A 177 -22.45 -11.35 -1.68
CA ASN A 177 -21.76 -10.76 -2.82
C ASN A 177 -22.62 -9.63 -3.36
N TYR A 178 -22.06 -8.44 -3.50
CA TYR A 178 -22.73 -7.30 -4.13
C TYR A 178 -22.51 -7.35 -5.64
N VAL A 179 -23.56 -7.14 -6.43
CA VAL A 179 -23.47 -6.99 -7.89
C VAL A 179 -24.16 -5.69 -8.29
N THR A 180 -23.50 -4.90 -9.12
CA THR A 180 -24.05 -3.66 -9.69
C THR A 180 -23.65 -3.50 -11.14
N SER A 181 -24.56 -2.99 -11.98
CA SER A 181 -24.39 -2.85 -13.42
C SER A 181 -25.06 -1.60 -13.95
N ASN A 182 -24.35 -0.82 -14.78
CA ASN A 182 -24.94 0.27 -15.54
C ASN A 182 -25.73 -0.30 -16.73
N ILE A 183 -26.98 -0.72 -16.45
CA ILE A 183 -27.92 -1.21 -17.46
C ILE A 183 -28.28 -0.12 -18.49
N GLY A 184 -28.24 1.15 -18.09
CA GLY A 184 -28.46 2.31 -18.97
C GLY A 184 -27.51 2.33 -20.16
N ALA A 185 -26.24 1.93 -19.97
CA ALA A 185 -25.22 1.91 -21.04
C ALA A 185 -25.59 1.01 -22.23
N VAL A 186 -26.45 0.00 -22.05
CA VAL A 186 -26.84 -0.98 -23.09
C VAL A 186 -28.36 -1.09 -23.33
N ARG A 187 -29.18 -0.47 -22.45
CA ARG A 187 -30.65 -0.58 -22.47
C ARG A 187 -31.40 0.74 -22.23
N ALA A 188 -30.72 1.90 -22.28
CA ALA A 188 -31.40 3.20 -22.23
C ALA A 188 -32.53 3.34 -23.26
N GLY A 189 -33.64 3.96 -22.84
CA GLY A 189 -34.84 4.15 -23.65
C GLY A 189 -35.80 2.95 -23.67
N LYS A 190 -35.47 1.85 -23.00
CA LYS A 190 -36.39 0.71 -22.78
C LYS A 190 -37.17 0.87 -21.48
N THR A 191 -38.19 0.02 -21.32
CA THR A 191 -38.94 -0.14 -20.07
C THR A 191 -38.80 -1.58 -19.62
N ILE A 192 -38.39 -1.79 -18.37
CA ILE A 192 -38.39 -3.09 -17.70
C ILE A 192 -39.84 -3.41 -17.34
N ASP A 193 -40.35 -4.54 -17.80
CA ASP A 193 -41.68 -5.06 -17.43
C ASP A 193 -41.61 -6.18 -16.40
N ARG A 194 -40.45 -6.85 -16.26
CA ARG A 194 -40.29 -7.92 -15.29
C ARG A 194 -38.88 -8.05 -14.73
N ILE A 195 -38.80 -8.36 -13.44
CA ILE A 195 -37.58 -8.76 -12.75
C ILE A 195 -37.65 -10.27 -12.47
N MET A 196 -36.57 -10.96 -12.84
CA MET A 196 -36.44 -12.41 -12.76
C MET A 196 -35.20 -12.82 -11.97
N ILE A 197 -35.28 -13.97 -11.30
CA ILE A 197 -34.09 -14.68 -10.81
C ILE A 197 -33.74 -15.76 -11.83
N ALA A 198 -32.48 -15.77 -12.23
CA ALA A 198 -31.96 -16.57 -13.32
C ALA A 198 -30.88 -17.53 -12.80
N TYR A 199 -30.97 -18.79 -13.21
CA TYR A 199 -29.93 -19.81 -13.11
C TYR A 199 -29.63 -20.32 -14.52
N ASP A 200 -28.35 -20.44 -14.90
CA ASP A 200 -27.96 -20.85 -16.26
C ASP A 200 -26.50 -21.32 -16.27
N GLN A 201 -26.26 -22.62 -16.42
CA GLN A 201 -24.94 -23.22 -16.24
C GLN A 201 -24.51 -24.16 -17.39
N PRO A 202 -23.19 -24.26 -17.67
CA PRO A 202 -22.63 -25.22 -18.61
C PRO A 202 -22.01 -26.45 -17.89
N LEU A 203 -22.62 -27.62 -18.06
CA LEU A 203 -22.04 -28.95 -17.85
C LEU A 203 -21.75 -29.39 -16.39
N ASN A 204 -22.68 -29.18 -15.45
CA ASN A 204 -22.61 -29.68 -14.07
C ASN A 204 -23.97 -30.24 -13.61
N THR A 205 -24.03 -30.98 -12.49
CA THR A 205 -25.26 -31.58 -11.94
C THR A 205 -25.34 -31.40 -10.43
N GLY A 206 -26.55 -31.29 -9.87
CA GLY A 206 -26.78 -31.32 -8.43
C GLY A 206 -27.56 -30.13 -7.86
N LEU A 207 -27.62 -30.08 -6.53
CA LEU A 207 -28.41 -29.11 -5.80
C LEU A 207 -27.74 -27.74 -5.75
N PHE A 208 -28.51 -26.70 -6.07
CA PHE A 208 -28.11 -25.31 -5.88
C PHE A 208 -29.11 -24.58 -5.01
N ARG A 209 -28.62 -23.62 -4.21
CA ARG A 209 -29.43 -22.82 -3.29
C ARG A 209 -28.74 -21.52 -2.96
N GLY A 210 -29.52 -20.50 -2.63
CA GLY A 210 -29.00 -19.26 -2.07
C GLY A 210 -30.10 -18.22 -1.86
N TRP A 211 -29.69 -16.99 -1.65
CA TRP A 211 -30.59 -15.87 -1.37
C TRP A 211 -30.23 -14.67 -2.25
N PHE A 212 -31.23 -13.90 -2.66
CA PHE A 212 -31.07 -12.55 -3.21
C PHE A 212 -31.69 -11.53 -2.26
N ASP A 213 -31.08 -10.36 -2.14
CA ASP A 213 -31.57 -9.29 -1.26
C ASP A 213 -31.19 -7.89 -1.80
N ASP A 214 -31.81 -6.86 -1.22
CA ASP A 214 -31.80 -5.44 -1.63
C ASP A 214 -31.71 -5.25 -3.16
N ILE A 215 -32.69 -5.75 -3.92
CA ILE A 215 -32.72 -5.58 -5.38
C ILE A 215 -33.16 -4.14 -5.68
N GLN A 216 -32.35 -3.39 -6.42
CA GLN A 216 -32.56 -1.96 -6.72
C GLN A 216 -32.35 -1.69 -8.20
N ILE A 217 -33.24 -0.88 -8.78
CA ILE A 217 -33.04 -0.22 -10.07
C ILE A 217 -33.13 1.28 -9.79
N ARG A 218 -32.06 2.02 -10.01
CA ARG A 218 -32.01 3.46 -9.70
C ARG A 218 -31.46 4.24 -10.87
N ALA A 219 -31.88 5.48 -11.05
CA ALA A 219 -31.10 6.44 -11.81
C ALA A 219 -29.92 6.89 -10.96
N ASP A 220 -28.69 6.57 -11.36
CA ASP A 220 -27.50 7.05 -10.64
C ASP A 220 -27.55 8.57 -10.52
N GLY A 221 -27.54 9.03 -9.27
CA GLY A 221 -27.69 10.43 -8.86
C GLY A 221 -26.47 11.30 -9.19
N GLY A 222 -26.14 11.39 -10.47
CA GLY A 222 -25.09 12.25 -11.01
C GLY A 222 -23.71 11.58 -11.09
N THR A 223 -22.98 11.95 -12.14
CA THR A 223 -21.52 11.84 -12.14
C THR A 223 -20.97 12.68 -10.97
N ALA A 224 -19.97 12.16 -10.26
CA ALA A 224 -19.38 12.87 -9.13
C ALA A 224 -18.84 14.24 -9.58
N GLY A 225 -19.16 15.30 -8.82
CA GLY A 225 -18.89 16.68 -9.25
C GLY A 225 -17.39 17.04 -9.29
N ARG A 226 -16.58 16.30 -8.53
CA ARG A 226 -15.13 16.44 -8.37
C ARG A 226 -14.47 15.08 -8.13
N LEU A 227 -13.13 15.00 -8.11
CA LEU A 227 -12.45 13.71 -7.94
C LEU A 227 -12.52 13.18 -6.51
N SER A 228 -12.41 14.06 -5.52
CA SER A 228 -12.44 13.67 -4.11
C SER A 228 -13.76 13.01 -3.67
N ASP A 229 -14.82 13.13 -4.47
CA ASP A 229 -16.12 12.51 -4.24
C ASP A 229 -16.14 11.02 -4.63
N TYR A 230 -15.24 10.59 -5.52
CA TYR A 230 -15.06 9.17 -5.87
C TYR A 230 -14.37 8.36 -4.77
N VAL A 231 -13.62 9.00 -3.87
CA VAL A 231 -12.96 8.27 -2.77
C VAL A 231 -14.02 7.68 -1.83
N ASP A 232 -13.88 6.42 -1.42
CA ASP A 232 -14.55 5.87 -0.23
C ASP A 232 -13.49 5.41 0.76
N THR A 233 -13.46 6.03 1.95
CA THR A 233 -12.42 5.75 2.94
C THR A 233 -12.71 4.51 3.79
N ARG A 234 -13.87 3.87 3.62
CA ARG A 234 -14.22 2.57 4.25
C ARG A 234 -13.74 1.37 3.44
N ARG A 235 -13.22 1.61 2.23
CA ARG A 235 -12.68 0.57 1.35
C ARG A 235 -11.51 -0.12 2.05
N GLY A 236 -11.72 -1.38 2.43
CA GLY A 236 -10.80 -2.24 3.17
C GLY A 236 -10.95 -2.26 4.69
N SER A 237 -12.04 -1.71 5.24
CA SER A 237 -12.31 -1.71 6.69
C SER A 237 -13.21 -2.85 7.19
N ASN A 238 -13.60 -3.79 6.31
CA ASN A 238 -14.22 -5.07 6.68
C ASN A 238 -13.15 -6.14 6.93
N SER A 239 -12.26 -5.87 7.89
CA SER A 239 -11.08 -6.67 8.20
C SER A 239 -11.08 -7.09 9.68
N SER A 240 -10.34 -8.13 10.01
CA SER A 240 -10.07 -8.55 11.40
C SER A 240 -8.66 -9.13 11.53
N PHE A 241 -8.21 -9.33 12.77
CA PHE A 241 -6.93 -10.00 13.09
C PHE A 241 -6.70 -11.33 12.33
N SER A 242 -7.77 -12.08 12.03
CA SER A 242 -7.67 -13.39 11.38
C SER A 242 -7.81 -13.37 9.86
N TYR A 243 -8.25 -12.25 9.28
CA TYR A 243 -8.49 -12.12 7.84
C TYR A 243 -8.64 -10.64 7.45
N SER A 244 -7.81 -10.18 6.53
CA SER A 244 -7.82 -8.82 6.01
C SER A 244 -8.66 -8.65 4.74
N ARG A 245 -9.16 -7.43 4.55
CA ARG A 245 -9.64 -6.89 3.28
C ARG A 245 -8.95 -5.56 2.95
N GLY A 246 -7.86 -5.25 3.64
CA GLY A 246 -7.08 -4.01 3.58
C GLY A 246 -6.57 -3.55 4.96
N ASN A 247 -7.14 -4.07 6.06
CA ASN A 247 -6.89 -3.62 7.44
C ASN A 247 -6.88 -2.09 7.62
N THR A 248 -7.75 -1.41 6.88
CA THR A 248 -7.83 0.06 6.88
C THR A 248 -8.94 0.61 7.78
N PHE A 249 -8.86 1.89 8.12
CA PHE A 249 -9.95 2.66 8.74
C PHE A 249 -10.39 3.86 7.86
N PRO A 250 -11.61 4.40 8.05
CA PRO A 250 -12.12 5.59 7.37
C PRO A 250 -11.53 6.90 7.89
N GLY A 251 -10.21 7.02 7.77
CA GLY A 251 -9.49 8.28 7.97
C GLY A 251 -9.99 9.37 7.02
N THR A 252 -10.15 10.58 7.55
CA THR A 252 -10.39 11.83 6.84
C THR A 252 -9.21 12.74 7.15
N THR A 253 -8.52 13.27 6.12
CA THR A 253 -7.24 14.00 6.28
C THR A 253 -6.92 14.86 5.04
N VAL A 254 -5.71 15.39 4.96
CA VAL A 254 -5.11 16.01 3.75
C VAL A 254 -3.97 15.11 3.24
N PRO A 255 -3.50 15.25 1.99
CA PRO A 255 -2.41 14.42 1.46
C PRO A 255 -1.16 14.46 2.36
N ASN A 256 -0.68 13.29 2.79
CA ASN A 256 0.41 13.11 3.76
C ASN A 256 0.22 13.88 5.09
N GLY A 257 -1.03 14.09 5.50
CA GLY A 257 -1.39 14.96 6.63
C GLY A 257 -0.87 14.50 7.99
N PHE A 258 -0.69 15.44 8.92
CA PHE A 258 -0.17 15.20 10.26
C PHE A 258 -1.16 14.46 11.16
N ASN A 259 -2.47 14.76 11.07
CA ASN A 259 -3.53 14.02 11.78
C ASN A 259 -4.44 13.25 10.80
N PHE A 260 -4.92 12.08 11.22
CA PHE A 260 -6.15 11.49 10.68
C PHE A 260 -7.33 11.75 11.60
N TRP A 261 -8.52 11.90 11.02
CA TRP A 261 -9.78 12.03 11.74
C TRP A 261 -10.70 10.86 11.35
N THR A 262 -11.09 10.00 12.30
CA THR A 262 -11.85 8.77 12.01
C THR A 262 -12.96 8.53 13.03
N PRO A 263 -14.13 7.96 12.67
CA PRO A 263 -14.97 7.28 13.64
C PRO A 263 -14.21 6.15 14.34
N VAL A 264 -14.58 5.86 15.59
CA VAL A 264 -14.13 4.66 16.32
C VAL A 264 -15.31 3.81 16.77
N THR A 265 -15.29 2.52 16.42
CA THR A 265 -16.32 1.54 16.81
C THR A 265 -15.94 0.85 18.12
N ASN A 266 -14.65 0.79 18.44
CA ASN A 266 -14.12 0.34 19.72
C ASN A 266 -13.23 1.44 20.34
N GLY A 267 -13.83 2.23 21.24
CA GLY A 267 -13.20 3.41 21.85
C GLY A 267 -12.16 3.11 22.93
N ASN A 268 -11.79 1.84 23.17
CA ASN A 268 -10.64 1.48 24.02
C ASN A 268 -9.57 0.68 23.26
N ASN A 269 -9.66 0.62 21.93
CA ASN A 269 -8.73 -0.09 21.07
C ASN A 269 -7.77 0.91 20.41
N ASP A 270 -6.50 0.53 20.28
CA ASP A 270 -5.46 1.25 19.56
C ASP A 270 -4.81 0.40 18.45
N SER A 271 -5.56 -0.59 17.92
CA SER A 271 -5.19 -1.38 16.73
C SER A 271 -6.35 -1.54 15.72
N TRP A 272 -7.55 -1.96 16.14
CA TRP A 272 -8.73 -1.97 15.25
C TRP A 272 -9.70 -0.88 15.68
N LEU A 273 -9.44 0.33 15.18
CA LEU A 273 -10.19 1.54 15.51
C LEU A 273 -11.64 1.50 15.01
N TYR A 274 -11.83 0.98 13.80
CA TYR A 274 -13.11 0.91 13.10
C TYR A 274 -13.29 -0.47 12.45
N GLU A 275 -14.42 -1.11 12.70
CA GLU A 275 -14.85 -2.35 12.06
C GLU A 275 -16.09 -2.08 11.20
N TYR A 276 -16.05 -2.38 9.89
CA TYR A 276 -17.20 -2.13 9.01
C TYR A 276 -18.47 -2.88 9.46
N LYS A 277 -18.36 -4.04 10.13
CA LYS A 277 -19.52 -4.80 10.61
C LYS A 277 -20.15 -4.24 11.89
N ALA A 278 -19.55 -3.24 12.53
CA ALA A 278 -20.08 -2.69 13.77
C ALA A 278 -21.32 -1.81 13.52
N THR A 279 -22.39 -2.09 14.26
CA THR A 279 -23.64 -1.30 14.21
C THR A 279 -23.68 -0.15 15.22
N THR A 280 -22.57 0.08 15.95
CA THR A 280 -22.43 1.17 16.91
C THR A 280 -21.08 1.87 16.81
N VAL A 281 -21.11 3.20 16.94
CA VAL A 281 -19.92 4.06 17.04
C VAL A 281 -19.77 4.55 18.50
N GLN A 282 -18.54 4.57 18.99
CA GLN A 282 -18.20 4.95 20.38
C GLN A 282 -17.51 6.33 20.48
N GLY A 283 -17.11 6.93 19.36
CA GLY A 283 -16.57 8.29 19.30
C GLY A 283 -15.96 8.63 17.93
N PHE A 284 -15.26 9.75 17.87
CA PHE A 284 -14.47 10.20 16.72
C PHE A 284 -13.06 10.55 17.18
N ALA A 285 -12.05 9.86 16.66
CA ALA A 285 -10.65 9.99 17.05
C ALA A 285 -9.85 10.92 16.12
N ILE A 286 -8.91 11.64 16.73
CA ILE A 286 -7.63 12.01 16.14
C ILE A 286 -6.74 10.78 16.24
N SER A 287 -6.20 10.32 15.12
CA SER A 287 -5.40 9.11 15.00
C SER A 287 -4.13 9.34 14.18
N HIS A 288 -3.11 8.54 14.46
CA HIS A 288 -1.85 8.45 13.74
C HIS A 288 -1.46 6.99 13.44
N GLU A 289 -2.42 6.05 13.51
CA GLU A 289 -2.20 4.63 13.23
C GLU A 289 -1.75 4.40 11.78
N PRO A 290 -0.62 3.72 11.52
CA PRO A 290 -0.22 3.34 10.17
C PRO A 290 -0.82 1.99 9.73
N SER A 291 -1.00 1.06 10.66
CA SER A 291 -1.64 -0.24 10.47
C SER A 291 -2.04 -0.81 11.85
N PRO A 292 -3.01 -1.73 11.94
CA PRO A 292 -3.41 -2.33 13.22
C PRO A 292 -2.26 -3.03 13.97
N TRP A 293 -1.30 -3.59 13.23
CA TRP A 293 -0.15 -4.33 13.76
C TRP A 293 0.85 -3.43 14.50
N ILE A 294 0.99 -2.20 14.03
CA ILE A 294 1.78 -1.16 14.71
C ILE A 294 0.94 -0.48 15.80
N GLY A 295 -0.32 -0.22 15.50
CA GLY A 295 -1.28 0.47 16.35
C GLY A 295 -1.12 1.99 16.39
N ASP A 296 -2.13 2.65 16.95
CA ASP A 296 -2.23 4.09 17.11
C ASP A 296 -1.33 4.64 18.23
N TYR A 297 -1.01 5.93 18.15
CA TYR A 297 -0.32 6.67 19.19
C TYR A 297 -0.90 8.08 19.29
N ALA A 298 -0.74 8.74 20.44
CA ALA A 298 -1.26 10.10 20.64
C ALA A 298 -2.77 10.26 20.31
N GLN A 299 -3.59 9.23 20.55
CA GLN A 299 -5.00 9.24 20.18
C GLN A 299 -5.84 10.14 21.12
N LEU A 300 -6.72 10.97 20.56
CA LEU A 300 -7.73 11.75 21.30
C LEU A 300 -9.11 11.52 20.66
N GLN A 301 -10.09 11.15 21.46
CA GLN A 301 -11.47 10.92 21.02
C GLN A 301 -12.41 12.06 21.44
N VAL A 302 -13.44 12.30 20.63
CA VAL A 302 -14.56 13.21 20.90
C VAL A 302 -15.88 12.47 20.70
N MET A 303 -16.83 12.60 21.63
CA MET A 303 -18.17 12.01 21.50
C MET A 303 -19.27 12.99 21.95
N PRO A 304 -20.13 13.47 21.04
CA PRO A 304 -21.31 14.27 21.38
C PRO A 304 -22.48 13.38 21.83
N MET A 305 -23.23 13.80 22.85
CA MET A 305 -24.32 13.03 23.45
C MET A 305 -25.46 13.92 23.95
N THR A 306 -26.65 13.33 24.11
CA THR A 306 -27.77 13.89 24.87
C THR A 306 -28.05 13.04 26.12
N GLY A 307 -28.61 13.66 27.16
CA GLY A 307 -29.07 12.95 28.37
C GLY A 307 -28.00 12.70 29.44
N GLY A 308 -26.96 13.54 29.48
CA GLY A 308 -25.92 13.51 30.52
C GLY A 308 -24.61 12.84 30.09
N VAL A 309 -23.63 12.85 31.01
CA VAL A 309 -22.28 12.33 30.74
C VAL A 309 -22.26 10.82 30.91
N LYS A 310 -21.96 10.10 29.83
CA LYS A 310 -21.63 8.68 29.85
C LYS A 310 -20.16 8.57 29.45
N SER A 311 -19.27 8.16 30.37
CA SER A 311 -17.84 8.26 30.12
C SER A 311 -17.23 6.98 29.52
N THR A 312 -17.67 5.78 29.90
CA THR A 312 -17.10 4.55 29.32
C THR A 312 -17.52 4.35 27.84
N PRO A 313 -16.66 3.77 26.99
CA PRO A 313 -16.97 3.54 25.56
C PRO A 313 -18.30 2.79 25.32
N ASP A 314 -18.55 1.73 26.09
CA ASP A 314 -19.81 0.99 26.03
C ASP A 314 -21.02 1.84 26.42
N ALA A 315 -20.93 2.65 27.47
CA ALA A 315 -22.06 3.44 27.92
C ALA A 315 -22.39 4.58 26.94
N ARG A 316 -21.36 5.17 26.30
CA ARG A 316 -21.53 6.28 25.35
C ARG A 316 -21.93 5.87 23.94
N ARG A 317 -21.79 4.59 23.55
CA ARG A 317 -22.05 4.12 22.18
C ARG A 317 -23.40 4.59 21.63
N SER A 318 -23.41 4.94 20.34
CA SER A 318 -24.62 5.18 19.56
C SER A 318 -24.75 4.15 18.46
N THR A 319 -25.97 3.68 18.20
CA THR A 319 -26.32 3.07 16.92
C THR A 319 -26.09 4.04 15.76
N PHE A 320 -25.67 3.51 14.62
CA PHE A 320 -25.55 4.21 13.33
C PHE A 320 -25.74 3.21 12.17
N SER A 321 -25.78 3.68 10.93
CA SER A 321 -25.82 2.80 9.73
C SER A 321 -25.03 3.39 8.56
N HIS A 322 -24.43 2.53 7.73
CA HIS A 322 -23.66 2.97 6.55
C HIS A 322 -24.50 3.70 5.50
N GLY A 323 -25.82 3.48 5.47
CA GLY A 323 -26.75 4.22 4.61
C GLY A 323 -26.90 5.71 4.99
N ASN A 324 -26.57 6.07 6.24
CA ASN A 324 -26.51 7.45 6.71
C ASN A 324 -25.06 7.98 6.85
N GLU A 325 -24.07 7.17 6.47
CA GLU A 325 -22.66 7.46 6.60
C GLU A 325 -22.06 7.94 5.27
N VAL A 326 -21.30 9.03 5.33
CA VAL A 326 -20.51 9.54 4.20
C VAL A 326 -19.06 9.60 4.65
N ALA A 327 -18.19 8.81 4.02
CA ALA A 327 -16.78 8.68 4.37
C ALA A 327 -15.89 9.03 3.16
N LYS A 328 -15.41 10.27 3.13
CA LYS A 328 -14.61 10.86 2.02
C LYS A 328 -13.28 11.38 2.56
N ALA A 329 -12.26 11.42 1.71
CA ALA A 329 -10.92 11.88 2.08
C ALA A 329 -10.89 13.22 2.84
N HIS A 330 -11.81 14.13 2.51
CA HIS A 330 -11.90 15.50 3.02
C HIS A 330 -13.11 15.76 3.96
N TYR A 331 -13.99 14.77 4.15
CA TYR A 331 -15.26 14.94 4.87
C TYR A 331 -15.80 13.60 5.37
N TYR A 332 -16.10 13.55 6.67
CA TYR A 332 -16.87 12.47 7.29
C TYR A 332 -18.21 12.99 7.82
N LYS A 333 -19.27 12.18 7.70
CA LYS A 333 -20.59 12.42 8.32
C LYS A 333 -21.23 11.11 8.74
N THR A 334 -21.88 11.09 9.90
CA THR A 334 -22.80 10.01 10.28
C THR A 334 -23.93 10.49 11.20
N SER A 335 -24.98 9.68 11.34
CA SER A 335 -26.05 9.88 12.32
C SER A 335 -25.79 9.05 13.58
N LEU A 336 -25.93 9.69 14.75
CA LEU A 336 -25.89 9.07 16.07
C LEU A 336 -27.33 8.86 16.53
N ASP A 337 -27.97 7.80 16.04
CA ASP A 337 -29.42 7.59 16.17
C ASP A 337 -29.87 7.47 17.64
N THR A 338 -29.01 6.94 18.52
CA THR A 338 -29.26 6.84 19.97
C THR A 338 -29.40 8.21 20.64
N TYR A 339 -28.81 9.27 20.07
CA TYR A 339 -28.83 10.63 20.62
C TYR A 339 -29.60 11.64 19.77
N GLY A 340 -30.00 11.27 18.55
CA GLY A 340 -30.62 12.16 17.57
C GLY A 340 -29.66 13.25 17.03
N ILE A 341 -28.36 12.97 17.02
CA ILE A 341 -27.30 13.94 16.62
C ILE A 341 -26.75 13.56 15.24
N THR A 342 -26.58 14.53 14.35
CA THR A 342 -25.69 14.35 13.17
C THR A 342 -24.31 14.86 13.50
N ALA A 343 -23.27 14.03 13.29
CA ALA A 343 -21.88 14.42 13.43
C ALA A 343 -21.23 14.59 12.05
N GLU A 344 -20.45 15.65 11.88
CA GLU A 344 -19.72 15.99 10.67
C GLU A 344 -18.27 16.39 11.03
N ILE A 345 -17.28 15.98 10.22
CA ILE A 345 -15.86 16.26 10.45
C ILE A 345 -15.21 16.70 9.13
N THR A 346 -14.30 17.67 9.20
CA THR A 346 -13.43 18.03 8.07
C THR A 346 -12.02 18.44 8.54
N PRO A 347 -10.95 18.09 7.80
CA PRO A 347 -9.58 18.16 8.28
C PRO A 347 -8.83 19.39 7.75
N THR A 348 -7.74 19.70 8.44
CA THR A 348 -6.56 20.40 7.88
C THR A 348 -5.33 19.51 8.14
N ASP A 349 -4.11 20.04 8.18
CA ASP A 349 -2.90 19.24 8.43
C ASP A 349 -2.78 18.96 9.94
N HIS A 350 -2.67 20.02 10.74
CA HIS A 350 -2.49 19.98 12.19
C HIS A 350 -3.78 20.23 12.98
N ALA A 351 -4.89 20.55 12.31
CA ALA A 351 -6.16 20.87 12.95
C ALA A 351 -7.36 20.23 12.22
N GLY A 352 -8.56 20.37 12.80
CA GLY A 352 -9.81 19.90 12.24
C GLY A 352 -11.02 20.62 12.82
N VAL A 353 -12.14 20.53 12.11
CA VAL A 353 -13.42 21.10 12.53
C VAL A 353 -14.48 20.01 12.59
N MET A 354 -15.08 19.85 13.75
CA MET A 354 -16.26 19.01 13.97
C MET A 354 -17.51 19.90 14.07
N ARG A 355 -18.60 19.48 13.43
CA ARG A 355 -19.92 20.13 13.50
C ARG A 355 -20.95 19.11 13.96
N PHE A 356 -21.67 19.43 15.03
CA PHE A 356 -22.68 18.57 15.63
C PHE A 356 -24.05 19.24 15.54
N ARG A 357 -25.01 18.59 14.89
CA ARG A 357 -26.41 19.04 14.84
C ARG A 357 -27.19 18.33 15.94
N PHE A 358 -27.54 19.05 16.99
CA PHE A 358 -28.23 18.49 18.15
C PHE A 358 -29.77 18.57 17.99
N PRO A 359 -30.52 17.68 18.66
CA PRO A 359 -31.95 17.88 18.90
C PRO A 359 -32.17 18.91 20.02
N SER A 360 -33.43 19.22 20.30
CA SER A 360 -33.78 20.04 21.48
C SER A 360 -33.52 19.25 22.75
N ALA A 361 -32.56 19.69 23.57
CA ALA A 361 -32.17 18.99 24.80
C ALA A 361 -31.70 19.98 25.88
N ALA A 362 -32.08 19.71 27.13
CA ALA A 362 -31.63 20.48 28.29
C ALA A 362 -30.22 20.08 28.76
N ASP A 363 -29.75 18.89 28.41
CA ASP A 363 -28.43 18.35 28.74
C ASP A 363 -27.82 17.72 27.47
N SER A 364 -27.05 18.53 26.75
CA SER A 364 -26.20 18.15 25.63
C SER A 364 -24.73 18.22 26.06
N VAL A 365 -23.97 17.18 25.74
CA VAL A 365 -22.60 16.96 26.21
C VAL A 365 -21.67 16.78 25.02
N ILE A 366 -20.45 17.28 25.13
CA ILE A 366 -19.30 16.80 24.34
C ILE A 366 -18.29 16.23 25.32
N LEU A 367 -18.01 14.93 25.17
CA LEU A 367 -16.96 14.21 25.88
C LEU A 367 -15.67 14.29 25.06
N PHE A 368 -14.54 14.51 25.74
CA PHE A 368 -13.19 14.29 25.27
C PHE A 368 -12.61 13.11 26.03
N ASP A 369 -11.99 12.16 25.35
CA ASP A 369 -11.52 10.93 25.96
C ASP A 369 -10.27 10.37 25.26
N THR A 370 -9.62 9.39 25.87
CA THR A 370 -8.51 8.63 25.30
C THR A 370 -8.73 7.14 25.60
N VAL A 371 -7.98 6.24 24.97
CA VAL A 371 -7.84 4.87 25.48
C VAL A 371 -7.35 4.88 26.94
N ASP A 372 -7.71 3.85 27.72
CA ASP A 372 -7.36 3.71 29.15
C ASP A 372 -5.85 3.56 29.39
N SER A 373 -5.08 3.15 28.38
CA SER A 373 -3.61 3.07 28.41
C SER A 373 -2.93 4.45 28.30
N ALA A 374 -3.68 5.49 27.94
CA ALA A 374 -3.17 6.84 27.81
C ALA A 374 -3.32 7.64 29.13
N SER A 375 -2.53 8.71 29.24
CA SER A 375 -2.51 9.61 30.39
C SER A 375 -2.54 11.07 29.94
N GLY A 376 -2.72 12.00 30.88
CA GLY A 376 -2.67 13.43 30.59
C GLY A 376 -3.80 14.20 31.28
N SER A 377 -4.05 15.41 30.79
CA SER A 377 -5.18 16.21 31.25
C SER A 377 -5.57 17.27 30.21
N LEU A 378 -6.87 17.56 30.13
CA LEU A 378 -7.43 18.67 29.38
C LEU A 378 -8.12 19.63 30.37
N THR A 379 -7.85 20.91 30.23
CA THR A 379 -8.44 21.98 31.05
C THR A 379 -9.47 22.74 30.23
N VAL A 380 -10.65 22.97 30.80
CA VAL A 380 -11.72 23.77 30.19
C VAL A 380 -11.74 25.17 30.80
N ASN A 381 -11.71 26.20 29.95
CA ASN A 381 -11.97 27.59 30.34
C ASN A 381 -13.35 28.01 29.81
N THR A 382 -14.34 27.99 30.70
CA THR A 382 -15.74 28.30 30.39
C THR A 382 -16.00 29.77 30.06
N ALA A 383 -15.10 30.69 30.42
CA ALA A 383 -15.21 32.10 30.05
C ALA A 383 -14.70 32.34 28.62
N ALA A 384 -13.62 31.65 28.22
CA ALA A 384 -13.03 31.75 26.89
C ALA A 384 -13.63 30.78 25.85
N GLN A 385 -14.48 29.84 26.27
CA GLN A 385 -14.99 28.73 25.45
C GLN A 385 -13.88 27.84 24.84
N THR A 386 -12.80 27.63 25.60
CA THR A 386 -11.61 26.89 25.13
C THR A 386 -11.33 25.64 25.94
N ILE A 387 -10.82 24.61 25.29
CA ILE A 387 -10.28 23.40 25.91
C ILE A 387 -8.80 23.31 25.52
N SER A 388 -7.90 23.02 26.48
CA SER A 388 -6.47 22.90 26.18
C SER A 388 -5.73 22.02 27.18
N GLY A 389 -4.69 21.32 26.72
CA GLY A 389 -3.87 20.47 27.58
C GLY A 389 -2.96 19.55 26.79
N SER A 390 -2.65 18.39 27.37
CA SER A 390 -1.88 17.36 26.67
C SER A 390 -2.30 15.96 27.06
N ILE A 391 -2.26 15.04 26.10
CA ILE A 391 -2.40 13.60 26.29
C ILE A 391 -1.07 12.90 25.95
N ASN A 392 -0.80 11.76 26.55
CA ASN A 392 0.36 10.92 26.27
C ASN A 392 -0.10 9.47 26.12
N HIS A 393 0.15 8.91 24.94
CA HIS A 393 -0.23 7.56 24.54
C HIS A 393 0.95 6.93 23.77
N ARG A 394 1.35 5.70 24.13
CA ARG A 394 2.56 5.01 23.62
C ARG A 394 3.84 5.88 23.63
N GLY A 395 4.00 6.70 24.69
CA GLY A 395 5.16 7.58 24.87
C GLY A 395 5.16 8.83 24.00
N GLN A 396 4.10 9.07 23.20
CA GLN A 396 3.95 10.26 22.36
C GLN A 396 3.05 11.29 23.06
N GLN A 397 3.60 12.44 23.43
CA GLN A 397 2.86 13.53 24.04
C GLN A 397 2.27 14.48 22.97
N LEU A 398 0.95 14.50 22.85
CA LEU A 398 0.21 15.41 21.99
C LEU A 398 -0.37 16.55 22.80
N TYR A 399 -0.09 17.77 22.39
CA TYR A 399 -0.70 18.98 22.93
C TYR A 399 -1.93 19.37 22.11
N VAL A 400 -2.95 19.86 22.80
CA VAL A 400 -4.27 20.12 22.22
C VAL A 400 -4.71 21.55 22.57
N SER A 401 -5.27 22.25 21.60
CA SER A 401 -5.99 23.51 21.79
C SER A 401 -7.28 23.48 20.97
N ALA A 402 -8.42 23.79 21.59
CA ALA A 402 -9.72 23.73 20.96
C ALA A 402 -10.63 24.88 21.41
N THR A 403 -11.59 25.22 20.55
CA THR A 403 -12.62 26.25 20.79
C THR A 403 -14.00 25.72 20.41
N VAL A 404 -15.02 26.06 21.19
CA VAL A 404 -16.43 25.74 20.91
C VAL A 404 -17.25 27.02 20.74
N ASP A 405 -18.16 27.06 19.76
CA ASP A 405 -19.01 28.24 19.47
C ASP A 405 -20.22 28.38 20.42
N LYS A 406 -20.53 27.32 21.16
CA LYS A 406 -21.61 27.24 22.16
C LYS A 406 -21.09 27.53 23.57
N ALA A 407 -21.78 28.42 24.29
CA ALA A 407 -21.45 28.76 25.67
C ALA A 407 -21.53 27.54 26.60
N ILE A 408 -20.39 27.18 27.22
CA ILE A 408 -20.28 26.07 28.16
C ILE A 408 -20.96 26.43 29.49
N ALA A 409 -22.01 25.69 29.84
CA ALA A 409 -22.75 25.88 31.09
C ALA A 409 -22.12 25.13 32.27
N ALA A 410 -21.49 23.97 32.01
CA ALA A 410 -20.73 23.21 33.00
C ALA A 410 -19.64 22.37 32.31
N SER A 411 -18.63 21.96 33.08
CA SER A 411 -17.55 21.09 32.62
C SER A 411 -17.00 20.25 33.77
N GLY A 412 -16.30 19.16 33.46
CA GLY A 412 -15.63 18.33 34.46
C GLY A 412 -14.65 17.34 33.87
N THR A 413 -13.98 16.59 34.75
CA THR A 413 -13.02 15.52 34.45
C THR A 413 -13.49 14.22 35.08
N ILE A 414 -13.06 13.06 34.55
CA ILE A 414 -13.32 11.75 35.16
C ILE A 414 -12.00 11.16 35.66
N THR A 415 -11.94 10.81 36.94
CA THR A 415 -10.75 10.21 37.57
C THR A 415 -10.78 8.70 37.42
N GLY A 416 -9.63 8.08 37.10
CA GLY A 416 -9.51 6.62 36.98
C GLY A 416 -9.90 6.04 35.61
N GLN A 417 -10.07 6.91 34.63
CA GLN A 417 -10.05 6.62 33.19
C GLN A 417 -8.82 7.33 32.59
N GLY A 418 -8.68 7.34 31.26
CA GLY A 418 -7.63 8.10 30.57
C GLY A 418 -7.73 9.63 30.75
N ALA A 419 -7.35 10.41 29.74
CA ALA A 419 -7.43 11.88 29.81
C ALA A 419 -8.87 12.40 29.58
N THR A 420 -9.83 11.89 30.34
CA THR A 420 -11.27 12.05 30.13
C THR A 420 -11.80 13.37 30.71
N SER A 421 -12.41 14.20 29.85
CA SER A 421 -12.99 15.51 30.20
C SER A 421 -14.30 15.76 29.45
N TRP A 422 -15.18 16.63 29.95
CA TRP A 422 -16.45 16.94 29.28
C TRP A 422 -16.88 18.39 29.43
N ILE A 423 -17.68 18.85 28.46
CA ILE A 423 -18.42 20.12 28.48
C ILE A 423 -19.91 19.86 28.29
N ARG A 424 -20.75 20.70 28.91
CA ARG A 424 -22.22 20.61 28.88
C ARG A 424 -22.86 21.95 28.57
N PHE A 425 -23.95 21.91 27.80
CA PHE A 425 -24.79 23.05 27.44
C PHE A 425 -26.21 22.57 27.08
N ALA A 426 -27.16 23.49 26.89
CA ALA A 426 -28.50 23.18 26.38
C ALA A 426 -28.61 23.54 24.88
N THR A 427 -29.33 22.74 24.09
CA THR A 427 -29.49 22.93 22.64
C THR A 427 -30.95 23.05 22.21
N ALA A 428 -31.20 23.89 21.21
CA ALA A 428 -32.48 23.93 20.50
C ALA A 428 -32.54 22.85 19.39
N ALA A 429 -33.74 22.59 18.86
CA ALA A 429 -33.92 21.64 17.76
C ALA A 429 -33.13 22.07 16.51
N ASN A 430 -32.31 21.16 15.98
CA ASN A 430 -31.41 21.38 14.85
C ASN A 430 -30.31 22.42 15.09
N GLU A 431 -30.03 22.80 16.34
CA GLU A 431 -28.93 23.71 16.65
C GLU A 431 -27.59 23.06 16.29
N GLN A 432 -26.76 23.80 15.57
CA GLN A 432 -25.39 23.39 15.23
C GLN A 432 -24.42 23.91 16.29
N VAL A 433 -23.56 23.02 16.78
CA VAL A 433 -22.43 23.35 17.65
C VAL A 433 -21.14 22.97 16.92
N THR A 434 -20.23 23.92 16.79
CA THR A 434 -18.94 23.76 16.10
C THR A 434 -17.82 23.66 17.13
N LEU A 435 -17.03 22.60 17.03
CA LEU A 435 -15.80 22.38 17.78
C LEU A 435 -14.62 22.43 16.82
N LYS A 436 -13.70 23.39 17.01
CA LYS A 436 -12.45 23.48 16.25
C LYS A 436 -11.30 23.02 17.14
N ILE A 437 -10.45 22.12 16.66
CA ILE A 437 -9.34 21.53 17.43
C ILE A 437 -8.05 21.62 16.61
N GLY A 438 -6.97 22.09 17.21
CA GLY A 438 -5.61 21.96 16.68
C GLY A 438 -4.71 21.18 17.63
N THR A 439 -3.74 20.49 17.06
CA THR A 439 -2.80 19.62 17.77
C THR A 439 -1.34 20.03 17.51
N SER A 440 -0.42 19.53 18.32
CA SER A 440 1.02 19.77 18.22
C SER A 440 1.79 18.70 19.00
N PHE A 441 2.99 18.33 18.55
CA PHE A 441 3.95 17.54 19.34
C PHE A 441 5.01 18.44 20.03
N ILE A 442 4.90 19.77 19.89
CA ILE A 442 5.82 20.76 20.46
C ILE A 442 5.27 21.42 21.73
N SER A 443 4.06 21.99 21.69
CA SER A 443 3.45 22.63 22.89
C SER A 443 1.98 23.01 22.70
N VAL A 444 1.26 23.29 23.80
CA VAL A 444 -0.10 23.86 23.76
C VAL A 444 -0.14 25.20 23.01
N ALA A 445 0.90 26.03 23.15
CA ALA A 445 1.00 27.30 22.44
C ALA A 445 1.14 27.09 20.93
N GLN A 446 1.87 26.06 20.50
CA GLN A 446 1.97 25.71 19.09
C GLN A 446 0.69 25.04 18.57
N ALA A 447 -0.01 24.21 19.36
CA ALA A 447 -1.32 23.66 18.99
C ALA A 447 -2.35 24.78 18.72
N ALA A 448 -2.35 25.83 19.56
CA ALA A 448 -3.15 27.02 19.34
C ALA A 448 -2.71 27.83 18.10
N ALA A 449 -1.41 27.89 17.83
CA ALA A 449 -0.87 28.53 16.64
C ALA A 449 -1.27 27.78 15.36
N ASN A 450 -1.17 26.46 15.33
CA ASN A 450 -1.60 25.60 14.23
C ASN A 450 -3.10 25.80 13.94
N LEU A 451 -3.94 25.74 14.99
CA LEU A 451 -5.38 26.02 14.88
C LEU A 451 -5.67 27.42 14.28
N SER A 452 -4.92 28.44 14.70
CA SER A 452 -5.07 29.81 14.22
C SER A 452 -4.61 30.00 12.76
N GLN A 453 -3.54 29.30 12.36
CA GLN A 453 -2.96 29.36 11.01
C GLN A 453 -3.83 28.63 9.98
N GLU A 454 -4.32 27.42 10.32
CA GLU A 454 -5.00 26.56 9.36
C GLU A 454 -6.51 26.80 9.31
N VAL A 455 -7.15 26.96 10.47
CA VAL A 455 -8.62 27.16 10.57
C VAL A 455 -8.96 28.62 10.85
N GLY A 456 -8.45 29.19 11.94
CA GLY A 456 -8.75 30.56 12.38
C GLY A 456 -10.26 30.88 12.33
N ALA A 457 -10.62 31.93 11.59
CA ALA A 457 -11.99 32.40 11.40
C ALA A 457 -12.80 31.64 10.32
N LYS A 458 -12.22 30.67 9.60
CA LYS A 458 -12.91 29.91 8.53
C LYS A 458 -14.15 29.16 9.08
N SER A 459 -15.14 28.94 8.22
CA SER A 459 -16.28 28.06 8.52
C SER A 459 -15.94 26.60 8.24
N PHE A 460 -16.77 25.68 8.76
CA PHE A 460 -16.68 24.25 8.44
C PHE A 460 -16.63 24.01 6.92
N ASP A 461 -17.57 24.60 6.17
CA ASP A 461 -17.71 24.32 4.74
C ASP A 461 -16.55 24.93 3.92
N THR A 462 -15.88 25.98 4.42
CA THR A 462 -14.63 26.51 3.82
C THR A 462 -13.47 25.55 4.02
N VAL A 463 -13.27 25.03 5.24
CA VAL A 463 -12.20 24.04 5.52
C VAL A 463 -12.42 22.78 4.68
N ARG A 464 -13.67 22.32 4.56
CA ARG A 464 -14.05 21.20 3.69
C ARG A 464 -13.69 21.42 2.23
N GLU A 465 -13.97 22.61 1.69
CA GLU A 465 -13.65 22.93 0.31
C GLU A 465 -12.13 23.02 0.07
N GLU A 466 -11.37 23.57 1.03
CA GLU A 466 -9.90 23.63 0.95
C GLU A 466 -9.29 22.21 0.99
N ALA A 467 -9.73 21.35 1.91
CA ALA A 467 -9.29 19.95 1.99
C ALA A 467 -9.67 19.16 0.72
N ALA A 468 -10.87 19.35 0.19
CA ALA A 468 -11.30 18.73 -1.06
C ALA A 468 -10.47 19.22 -2.27
N THR A 469 -10.11 20.51 -2.29
CA THR A 469 -9.23 21.10 -3.32
C THR A 469 -7.82 20.53 -3.28
N LEU A 470 -7.25 20.28 -2.10
CA LEU A 470 -5.96 19.59 -1.95
C LEU A 470 -6.03 18.17 -2.51
N TRP A 471 -7.09 17.43 -2.20
CA TRP A 471 -7.28 16.09 -2.76
C TRP A 471 -7.53 16.09 -4.27
N ASP A 472 -8.36 16.99 -4.80
CA ASP A 472 -8.56 17.11 -6.25
C ASP A 472 -7.27 17.45 -7.02
N ALA A 473 -6.35 18.20 -6.40
CA ALA A 473 -5.05 18.51 -6.99
C ALA A 473 -4.14 17.26 -7.04
N THR A 474 -4.13 16.45 -5.99
CA THR A 474 -3.36 15.19 -5.92
C THR A 474 -3.97 14.10 -6.81
N LEU A 475 -5.26 13.80 -6.63
CA LEU A 475 -6.00 12.84 -7.46
C LEU A 475 -5.98 13.27 -8.93
N GLY A 476 -6.08 14.58 -9.20
CA GLY A 476 -6.07 15.18 -10.53
C GLY A 476 -4.73 15.11 -11.27
N LYS A 477 -3.65 14.66 -10.61
CA LYS A 477 -2.41 14.25 -11.29
C LYS A 477 -2.67 13.13 -12.30
N VAL A 478 -3.71 12.31 -12.12
CA VAL A 478 -4.15 11.31 -13.09
C VAL A 478 -5.63 11.48 -13.39
N ARG A 479 -6.00 11.51 -14.67
CA ARG A 479 -7.39 11.53 -15.13
C ARG A 479 -7.65 10.29 -15.98
N ILE A 480 -8.53 9.40 -15.50
CA ILE A 480 -9.02 8.24 -16.25
C ILE A 480 -10.32 8.56 -16.98
N GLU A 481 -10.46 8.06 -18.21
CA GLU A 481 -11.60 8.29 -19.09
C GLU A 481 -12.10 6.95 -19.66
N GLY A 482 -13.43 6.79 -19.76
CA GLY A 482 -14.06 5.53 -20.21
C GLY A 482 -14.08 4.42 -19.16
N ALA A 483 -13.96 4.77 -17.87
CA ALA A 483 -14.07 3.84 -16.74
C ALA A 483 -15.53 3.73 -16.24
N THR A 484 -15.88 2.58 -15.63
CA THR A 484 -17.15 2.40 -14.89
C THR A 484 -17.11 3.17 -13.56
N SER A 485 -18.28 3.40 -12.94
CA SER A 485 -18.38 4.07 -11.63
C SER A 485 -17.54 3.37 -10.55
N ASP A 486 -17.61 2.03 -10.46
CA ASP A 486 -16.75 1.24 -9.57
C ASP A 486 -15.26 1.47 -9.84
N ASN A 487 -14.83 1.39 -11.11
CA ASN A 487 -13.43 1.63 -11.46
C ASN A 487 -12.97 3.06 -11.12
N GLN A 488 -13.87 4.06 -11.19
CA GLN A 488 -13.56 5.42 -10.72
C GLN A 488 -13.38 5.45 -9.20
N VAL A 489 -14.28 4.83 -8.43
CA VAL A 489 -14.15 4.73 -6.97
C VAL A 489 -12.89 3.96 -6.58
N THR A 490 -12.64 2.80 -7.18
CA THR A 490 -11.45 1.96 -6.95
C THR A 490 -10.16 2.73 -7.27
N PHE A 491 -10.05 3.35 -8.46
CA PHE A 491 -8.84 4.08 -8.86
C PHE A 491 -8.56 5.29 -7.96
N TYR A 492 -9.57 6.14 -7.71
CA TYR A 492 -9.34 7.34 -6.89
C TYR A 492 -9.22 7.02 -5.39
N SER A 493 -9.79 5.91 -4.90
CA SER A 493 -9.56 5.44 -3.52
C SER A 493 -8.18 4.84 -3.33
N ASN A 494 -7.64 4.10 -4.31
CA ASN A 494 -6.23 3.67 -4.31
C ASN A 494 -5.30 4.89 -4.37
N MET A 495 -5.52 5.85 -5.28
CA MET A 495 -4.79 7.12 -5.31
C MET A 495 -4.89 7.92 -4.00
N TYR A 496 -6.00 7.81 -3.25
CA TYR A 496 -6.12 8.41 -1.92
C TYR A 496 -5.18 7.73 -0.92
N ARG A 497 -5.24 6.40 -0.80
CA ARG A 497 -4.41 5.63 0.15
C ARG A 497 -2.91 5.77 -0.14
N SER A 498 -2.50 5.69 -1.41
CA SER A 498 -1.12 5.91 -1.84
C SER A 498 -0.59 7.34 -1.61
N PHE A 499 -1.39 8.25 -1.07
CA PHE A 499 -0.99 9.59 -0.63
C PHE A 499 -1.42 9.89 0.83
N MET A 500 -1.76 8.87 1.64
CA MET A 500 -1.95 9.02 3.08
C MET A 500 -0.62 9.03 3.85
N TYR A 501 0.33 8.17 3.47
CA TYR A 501 1.57 7.89 4.19
C TYR A 501 2.82 8.14 3.33
N PRO A 502 3.95 8.61 3.87
CA PRO A 502 4.19 8.91 5.27
C PRO A 502 3.45 10.17 5.74
N ASN A 503 3.25 10.30 7.05
CA ASN A 503 2.60 11.46 7.66
C ASN A 503 3.61 12.58 7.95
N ASN A 504 3.22 13.83 7.69
CA ASN A 504 3.97 15.01 8.14
C ASN A 504 4.09 15.02 9.66
N ARG A 505 5.30 15.27 10.20
CA ARG A 505 5.55 15.43 11.64
C ARG A 505 5.97 16.86 12.04
N SER A 506 5.83 17.81 11.12
CA SER A 506 6.53 19.10 11.15
C SER A 506 5.58 20.30 11.10
N GLU A 507 5.76 21.21 12.04
CA GLU A 507 4.86 22.32 12.37
C GLU A 507 5.50 23.69 12.04
N LEU A 508 4.69 24.71 11.75
CA LEU A 508 5.22 26.06 11.42
C LEU A 508 5.32 26.93 12.68
N VAL A 509 6.52 26.94 13.27
CA VAL A 509 6.84 27.63 14.53
C VAL A 509 7.44 29.00 14.23
N GLY A 510 6.64 30.06 14.30
CA GLY A 510 7.09 31.43 14.06
C GLY A 510 7.62 31.67 12.64
N GLY A 511 7.06 30.97 11.65
CA GLY A 511 7.48 31.05 10.24
C GLY A 511 8.64 30.14 9.85
N VAL A 512 9.24 29.41 10.80
CA VAL A 512 10.26 28.36 10.54
C VAL A 512 9.61 26.99 10.74
N ARG A 513 9.83 26.06 9.80
CA ARG A 513 9.35 24.69 9.94
C ARG A 513 10.23 23.96 10.97
N ARG A 514 9.59 23.34 11.96
CA ARG A 514 10.23 22.58 13.05
C ARG A 514 9.50 21.28 13.31
N TYR A 515 10.15 20.32 13.93
CA TYR A 515 9.53 19.09 14.39
C TYR A 515 10.04 18.69 15.78
N HIS A 516 9.22 18.01 16.56
CA HIS A 516 9.66 17.29 17.74
C HIS A 516 10.07 15.86 17.33
N SER A 517 11.35 15.54 17.43
CA SER A 517 11.94 14.26 17.01
C SER A 517 11.41 13.10 17.87
N PRO A 518 10.87 12.02 17.26
CA PRO A 518 10.53 10.81 18.01
C PRO A 518 11.77 9.95 18.34
N TYR A 519 12.99 10.36 17.93
CA TYR A 519 14.23 9.59 18.10
C TYR A 519 15.11 10.10 19.25
N ASP A 520 15.15 11.42 19.48
CA ASP A 520 15.95 12.07 20.54
C ASP A 520 15.12 12.90 21.53
N ASN A 521 13.81 13.03 21.29
CA ASN A 521 12.88 13.79 22.13
C ASN A 521 13.25 15.28 22.28
N THR A 522 13.81 15.89 21.23
CA THR A 522 14.09 17.33 21.14
C THR A 522 13.47 17.98 19.90
N VAL A 523 13.39 19.31 19.90
CA VAL A 523 12.83 20.10 18.78
C VAL A 523 13.95 20.58 17.86
N HIS A 524 13.80 20.31 16.57
CA HIS A 524 14.76 20.67 15.53
C HIS A 524 14.13 21.60 14.48
N ASP A 525 14.96 22.37 13.79
CA ASP A 525 14.58 23.06 12.55
C ASP A 525 14.60 22.06 11.38
N GLY A 526 13.66 22.18 10.43
CA GLY A 526 13.57 21.33 9.24
C GLY A 526 12.24 20.59 9.09
N GLN A 527 12.21 19.59 8.21
CA GLN A 527 11.08 18.66 8.05
C GLN A 527 11.44 17.25 8.55
N MET A 528 10.39 16.51 8.92
CA MET A 528 10.37 15.14 9.40
C MET A 528 9.05 14.49 8.95
N TYR A 529 9.13 13.22 8.56
CA TYR A 529 8.00 12.38 8.20
C TYR A 529 8.11 11.06 8.97
N VAL A 530 6.97 10.47 9.30
CA VAL A 530 6.84 9.25 10.13
C VAL A 530 5.77 8.33 9.52
N ASN A 531 5.49 7.18 10.15
CA ASN A 531 4.42 6.26 9.74
C ASN A 531 4.67 5.68 8.34
N ASN A 532 5.70 4.84 8.23
CA ASN A 532 6.15 4.27 6.96
C ASN A 532 6.95 2.98 7.18
N GLY A 533 6.53 1.91 6.53
CA GLY A 533 7.37 0.75 6.28
C GLY A 533 8.05 0.85 4.92
N PHE A 534 9.38 0.87 4.89
CA PHE A 534 10.09 0.90 3.60
C PHE A 534 10.09 -0.46 2.90
N TRP A 535 9.98 -1.56 3.65
CA TRP A 535 9.86 -2.89 3.09
C TRP A 535 8.69 -2.92 2.09
N ASP A 536 7.54 -2.43 2.53
CA ASP A 536 6.29 -2.29 1.77
C ASP A 536 6.46 -1.19 0.70
N THR A 537 6.53 0.07 1.14
CA THR A 537 6.36 1.25 0.26
C THR A 537 7.42 1.45 -0.81
N SER A 538 8.62 0.84 -0.68
CA SER A 538 9.71 1.01 -1.65
C SER A 538 9.39 0.44 -3.04
N ARG A 539 8.49 -0.54 -3.10
CA ARG A 539 8.15 -1.32 -4.30
C ARG A 539 7.36 -0.49 -5.32
N ALA A 540 6.27 0.17 -4.91
CA ALA A 540 5.43 0.98 -5.78
C ALA A 540 5.17 2.41 -5.28
N VAL A 541 5.02 2.66 -3.97
CA VAL A 541 4.66 4.01 -3.46
C VAL A 541 5.73 5.06 -3.74
N TRP A 542 6.99 4.82 -3.37
CA TRP A 542 8.08 5.77 -3.62
C TRP A 542 8.34 6.04 -5.11
N PRO A 543 8.29 5.02 -6.01
CA PRO A 543 8.26 5.25 -7.46
C PRO A 543 7.06 6.07 -7.96
N LEU A 544 5.88 5.96 -7.34
CA LEU A 544 4.68 6.74 -7.70
C LEU A 544 4.86 8.21 -7.35
N TYR A 545 5.35 8.50 -6.14
CA TYR A 545 5.74 9.84 -5.71
C TYR A 545 6.79 10.45 -6.65
N THR A 546 7.84 9.69 -6.95
CA THR A 546 8.92 10.13 -7.85
C THR A 546 8.40 10.50 -9.25
N LEU A 547 7.31 9.88 -9.72
CA LEU A 547 6.69 10.19 -11.01
C LEU A 547 5.71 11.37 -10.97
N LEU A 548 4.82 11.42 -9.97
CA LEU A 548 3.68 12.36 -9.94
C LEU A 548 3.94 13.62 -9.09
N THR A 549 4.77 13.50 -8.07
CA THR A 549 5.07 14.56 -7.08
C THR A 549 6.56 14.63 -6.67
N PRO A 550 7.52 14.62 -7.63
CA PRO A 550 8.96 14.53 -7.32
C PRO A 550 9.47 15.60 -6.34
N THR A 551 8.90 16.81 -6.35
CA THR A 551 9.26 17.85 -5.38
C THR A 551 8.92 17.41 -3.96
N ARG A 552 7.70 16.91 -3.75
CA ARG A 552 7.25 16.37 -2.45
C ARG A 552 8.02 15.11 -2.06
N THR A 553 8.43 14.28 -3.03
CA THR A 553 9.29 13.11 -2.77
C THR A 553 10.60 13.55 -2.10
N GLY A 554 11.27 14.58 -2.63
CA GLY A 554 12.49 15.12 -2.03
C GLY A 554 12.26 15.64 -0.61
N GLU A 555 11.18 16.39 -0.36
CA GLU A 555 10.83 16.87 0.99
C GLU A 555 10.63 15.71 1.98
N MET A 556 9.95 14.64 1.56
CA MET A 556 9.71 13.47 2.40
C MET A 556 10.99 12.69 2.68
N LEU A 557 11.82 12.45 1.65
CA LEU A 557 13.12 11.79 1.80
C LEU A 557 14.07 12.59 2.69
N ASP A 558 14.10 13.92 2.60
CA ASP A 558 14.92 14.76 3.50
C ASP A 558 14.48 14.60 4.97
N GLY A 559 13.18 14.42 5.22
CA GLY A 559 12.68 14.07 6.55
C GLY A 559 13.29 12.77 7.11
N PHE A 560 13.42 11.73 6.29
CA PHE A 560 14.10 10.49 6.68
C PHE A 560 15.62 10.64 6.81
N VAL A 561 16.25 11.58 6.08
CA VAL A 561 17.64 11.98 6.31
C VAL A 561 17.80 12.74 7.64
N ASN A 562 16.80 13.51 8.05
CA ASN A 562 16.77 14.17 9.36
C ASN A 562 16.50 13.16 10.51
N ALA A 563 15.80 12.06 10.23
CA ALA A 563 15.76 10.88 11.11
C ALA A 563 17.16 10.25 11.24
N TYR A 564 17.90 10.05 10.13
CA TYR A 564 19.30 9.58 10.18
C TYR A 564 20.20 10.49 11.03
N LYS A 565 20.11 11.82 10.85
CA LYS A 565 20.92 12.80 11.60
C LYS A 565 20.66 12.78 13.12
N SER A 566 19.44 12.45 13.55
CA SER A 566 19.06 12.39 14.97
C SER A 566 19.20 10.99 15.60
N PHE A 567 18.92 9.92 14.85
CA PHE A 567 18.94 8.53 15.32
C PHE A 567 20.29 7.80 15.07
N GLY A 568 21.13 8.37 14.19
CA GLY A 568 22.40 7.80 13.69
C GLY A 568 22.25 6.77 12.57
N TRP A 569 21.00 6.42 12.21
CA TRP A 569 20.59 5.41 11.23
C TRP A 569 19.26 5.86 10.60
N THR A 570 19.02 5.61 9.31
CA THR A 570 17.67 5.78 8.75
C THR A 570 16.79 4.64 9.28
N PRO A 571 15.57 4.89 9.81
CA PRO A 571 14.68 3.83 10.28
C PRO A 571 14.17 2.99 9.11
N ARG A 572 14.11 1.65 9.30
CA ARG A 572 13.50 0.70 8.33
C ARG A 572 11.97 0.78 8.34
N TRP A 573 11.42 0.94 9.54
CA TRP A 573 10.00 1.08 9.83
C TRP A 573 9.82 2.16 10.92
N THR A 574 8.81 3.02 10.79
CA THR A 574 8.51 4.10 11.76
C THR A 574 7.03 4.16 12.13
N GLY A 575 6.76 4.39 13.43
CA GLY A 575 5.40 4.62 13.95
C GLY A 575 5.34 5.15 15.39
N PRO A 576 5.78 6.38 15.71
CA PRO A 576 6.59 7.28 14.87
C PRO A 576 8.11 7.13 15.11
N GLY A 577 8.51 6.52 16.23
CA GLY A 577 9.90 6.12 16.49
C GLY A 577 10.31 4.94 15.60
N SER A 578 11.56 4.49 15.71
CA SER A 578 12.05 3.33 14.94
C SER A 578 11.54 2.01 15.53
N ILE A 579 10.91 1.19 14.70
CA ILE A 579 10.34 -0.11 15.08
C ILE A 579 11.23 -1.23 14.51
N ASP A 580 11.44 -2.31 15.28
CA ASP A 580 12.16 -3.50 14.80
C ASP A 580 11.20 -4.54 14.20
N ILE A 581 10.68 -4.23 13.00
CA ILE A 581 9.78 -5.11 12.25
C ILE A 581 10.22 -5.19 10.78
N MET A 582 9.78 -6.24 10.09
CA MET A 582 10.15 -6.61 8.72
C MET A 582 11.67 -6.74 8.47
N VAL A 583 12.03 -6.99 7.21
CA VAL A 583 13.39 -7.29 6.76
C VAL A 583 13.94 -6.22 5.81
N GLY A 584 15.21 -6.35 5.42
CA GLY A 584 15.85 -5.50 4.41
C GLY A 584 16.18 -4.09 4.88
N THR A 585 16.72 -3.25 3.99
CA THR A 585 17.07 -1.84 4.26
C THR A 585 16.50 -0.91 3.19
N ASN A 586 15.24 -1.16 2.84
CA ASN A 586 14.51 -0.68 1.67
C ASN A 586 14.37 0.84 1.50
N GLN A 587 14.71 1.63 2.53
CA GLN A 587 14.97 3.06 2.39
C GLN A 587 16.09 3.35 1.37
N ASP A 588 17.07 2.44 1.25
CA ASP A 588 18.20 2.55 0.31
C ASP A 588 17.69 2.53 -1.14
N LEU A 589 16.68 1.71 -1.43
CA LEU A 589 15.98 1.70 -2.72
C LEU A 589 15.18 2.98 -2.96
N ALA A 590 14.44 3.48 -1.95
CA ALA A 590 13.66 4.71 -2.09
C ALA A 590 14.55 5.93 -2.42
N PHE A 591 15.69 6.09 -1.72
CA PHE A 591 16.68 7.13 -2.01
C PHE A 591 17.29 6.95 -3.40
N ALA A 592 17.72 5.72 -3.76
CA ALA A 592 18.35 5.45 -5.03
C ALA A 592 17.41 5.67 -6.22
N ASP A 593 16.16 5.19 -6.15
CA ASP A 593 15.15 5.29 -7.19
C ASP A 593 14.81 6.76 -7.50
N ALA A 594 14.53 7.55 -6.46
CA ALA A 594 14.31 8.99 -6.58
C ALA A 594 15.53 9.71 -7.16
N TYR A 595 16.75 9.36 -6.71
CA TYR A 595 17.97 9.97 -7.23
C TYR A 595 18.25 9.61 -8.70
N VAL A 596 18.13 8.36 -9.14
CA VAL A 596 18.37 8.02 -10.56
C VAL A 596 17.30 8.59 -11.50
N LYS A 597 16.10 8.87 -10.98
CA LYS A 597 14.99 9.49 -11.74
C LYS A 597 15.00 11.03 -11.75
N GLY A 598 15.80 11.67 -10.90
CA GLY A 598 16.12 13.10 -11.00
C GLY A 598 15.73 13.97 -9.80
N VAL A 599 15.20 13.39 -8.72
CA VAL A 599 14.91 14.11 -7.47
C VAL A 599 16.22 14.52 -6.79
N ARG A 600 16.38 15.81 -6.45
CA ARG A 600 17.64 16.37 -5.89
C ARG A 600 17.45 17.30 -4.69
N ASN A 601 16.21 17.61 -4.31
CA ASN A 601 15.86 18.54 -3.25
C ASN A 601 15.81 17.86 -1.87
N PHE A 602 16.84 17.08 -1.56
CA PHE A 602 17.11 16.47 -0.25
C PHE A 602 18.63 16.37 -0.07
N ASP A 603 19.11 16.19 1.17
CA ASP A 603 20.52 15.94 1.47
C ASP A 603 20.94 14.52 1.04
N TYR A 604 21.13 14.37 -0.27
CA TYR A 604 21.42 13.10 -0.93
C TYR A 604 22.83 12.57 -0.61
N GLN A 605 23.75 13.42 -0.13
CA GLN A 605 25.04 12.99 0.40
C GLN A 605 24.87 12.28 1.75
N ALA A 606 24.09 12.85 2.68
CA ALA A 606 23.80 12.19 3.95
C ALA A 606 22.91 10.95 3.77
N ALA A 607 21.97 10.96 2.81
CA ALA A 607 21.23 9.76 2.40
C ALA A 607 22.19 8.64 1.96
N TYR A 608 23.10 8.92 1.02
CA TYR A 608 24.08 7.93 0.55
C TYR A 608 25.00 7.43 1.67
N ALA A 609 25.43 8.32 2.57
CA ALA A 609 26.22 7.93 3.74
C ALA A 609 25.44 6.98 4.68
N SER A 610 24.13 7.20 4.88
CA SER A 610 23.28 6.27 5.61
C SER A 610 23.17 4.92 4.89
N MET A 611 23.02 4.92 3.57
CA MET A 611 22.91 3.70 2.76
C MET A 611 24.18 2.85 2.84
N VAL A 612 25.36 3.46 2.67
CA VAL A 612 26.64 2.76 2.82
C VAL A 612 26.79 2.23 4.25
N LYS A 613 26.41 3.00 5.27
CA LYS A 613 26.43 2.55 6.68
C LYS A 613 25.50 1.34 6.91
N ASN A 614 24.28 1.37 6.37
CA ASN A 614 23.33 0.24 6.42
C ASN A 614 23.95 -1.06 5.89
N ALA A 615 24.74 -0.95 4.81
CA ALA A 615 25.33 -2.07 4.08
C ALA A 615 26.80 -2.38 4.40
N SER A 616 27.41 -1.73 5.41
CA SER A 616 28.82 -1.94 5.79
C SER A 616 29.14 -1.97 7.28
N THR A 617 28.22 -1.55 8.16
CA THR A 617 28.51 -1.32 9.58
C THR A 617 27.64 -2.17 10.48
N TYR A 618 28.24 -2.89 11.44
CA TYR A 618 27.49 -3.61 12.48
C TYR A 618 27.00 -2.67 13.60
N SER A 619 25.68 -2.62 13.83
CA SER A 619 25.04 -1.73 14.80
C SER A 619 24.92 -2.31 16.23
N GLY A 620 24.87 -3.65 16.36
CA GLY A 620 24.50 -4.33 17.60
C GLY A 620 23.04 -4.18 18.05
N ALA A 621 22.19 -3.47 17.32
CA ALA A 621 20.80 -3.20 17.69
C ALA A 621 19.83 -3.56 16.55
N GLY A 622 18.79 -4.35 16.83
CA GLY A 622 17.92 -4.93 15.80
C GLY A 622 17.18 -3.91 14.93
N ASN A 623 16.82 -2.75 15.47
CA ASN A 623 16.17 -1.65 14.73
C ASN A 623 17.15 -0.75 13.93
N LYS A 624 18.44 -1.08 13.84
CA LYS A 624 19.47 -0.24 13.20
C LYS A 624 20.27 -1.00 12.16
N GLY A 625 20.18 -0.57 10.90
CA GLY A 625 20.90 -1.18 9.78
C GLY A 625 20.41 -2.60 9.46
N ARG A 626 21.29 -3.39 8.81
CA ARG A 626 21.03 -4.80 8.47
C ARG A 626 21.33 -5.71 9.65
N LYS A 627 20.42 -6.66 9.92
CA LYS A 627 20.65 -7.71 10.92
C LYS A 627 21.69 -8.72 10.40
N ALA A 628 22.44 -9.33 11.30
CA ALA A 628 23.49 -10.32 11.01
C ALA A 628 24.65 -9.85 10.09
N ILE A 629 24.76 -8.54 9.80
CA ILE A 629 25.80 -7.99 8.91
C ILE A 629 27.24 -8.28 9.37
N GLN A 630 27.45 -8.52 10.67
CA GLN A 630 28.77 -8.88 11.20
C GLN A 630 29.37 -10.17 10.64
N THR A 631 28.57 -11.01 9.96
CA THR A 631 29.04 -12.19 9.20
C THR A 631 28.50 -12.25 7.77
N SER A 632 27.29 -11.73 7.50
CA SER A 632 26.64 -11.92 6.19
C SER A 632 27.34 -11.20 5.05
N VAL A 633 28.00 -10.06 5.33
CA VAL A 633 28.73 -9.28 4.32
C VAL A 633 29.93 -10.05 3.73
N PHE A 634 30.57 -10.91 4.52
CA PHE A 634 31.71 -11.74 4.12
C PHE A 634 31.26 -13.06 3.47
N LYS A 635 30.14 -13.63 3.94
CA LYS A 635 29.59 -14.90 3.44
C LYS A 635 28.72 -14.75 2.18
N GLY A 636 28.27 -13.54 1.86
CA GLY A 636 27.34 -13.26 0.77
C GLY A 636 25.93 -13.82 1.00
N TYR A 637 25.55 -14.07 2.26
CA TYR A 637 24.19 -14.41 2.71
C TYR A 637 24.05 -14.33 4.24
N VAL A 638 22.84 -14.05 4.72
CA VAL A 638 22.49 -14.20 6.15
C VAL A 638 22.23 -15.68 6.45
N ALA A 639 22.89 -16.21 7.49
CA ALA A 639 22.80 -17.62 7.83
C ALA A 639 21.57 -17.96 8.70
N THR A 640 20.86 -19.03 8.35
CA THR A 640 19.58 -19.42 9.00
C THR A 640 19.72 -19.95 10.43
N ASP A 641 20.92 -20.39 10.81
CA ASP A 641 21.28 -20.74 12.20
C ASP A 641 21.72 -19.53 13.03
N VAL A 642 21.82 -18.34 12.41
CA VAL A 642 22.13 -17.05 13.07
C VAL A 642 20.88 -16.17 13.18
N LEU A 643 20.01 -16.17 12.16
CA LEU A 643 18.80 -15.36 12.11
C LEU A 643 17.66 -16.06 11.35
N GLY A 644 16.43 -15.92 11.86
CA GLY A 644 15.20 -16.18 11.10
C GLY A 644 15.05 -15.21 9.91
N GLU A 645 14.13 -15.52 8.99
CA GLU A 645 13.87 -14.73 7.78
C GLU A 645 15.14 -14.50 6.91
N SER A 646 16.16 -15.35 7.08
CA SER A 646 17.51 -15.20 6.54
C SER A 646 17.59 -15.13 5.01
N ALA A 647 16.74 -15.87 4.31
CA ALA A 647 16.63 -15.76 2.86
C ALA A 647 15.97 -14.45 2.45
N ALA A 648 14.89 -14.02 3.11
CA ALA A 648 14.25 -12.73 2.85
C ALA A 648 15.23 -11.57 3.08
N TRP A 649 15.96 -11.55 4.21
CA TRP A 649 17.05 -10.59 4.45
C TRP A 649 18.07 -10.55 3.31
N THR A 650 18.59 -11.70 2.90
CA THR A 650 19.61 -11.78 1.83
C THR A 650 19.10 -11.29 0.47
N LEU A 651 17.85 -11.62 0.12
CA LEU A 651 17.23 -11.27 -1.16
C LEU A 651 16.88 -9.78 -1.24
N GLU A 652 16.37 -9.22 -0.13
CA GLU A 652 16.13 -7.77 0.01
C GLU A 652 17.46 -7.00 0.04
N ASP A 653 18.47 -7.47 0.76
CA ASP A 653 19.78 -6.82 0.83
C ASP A 653 20.49 -6.81 -0.54
N ALA A 654 20.36 -7.87 -1.34
CA ALA A 654 20.86 -7.90 -2.73
C ALA A 654 20.15 -6.85 -3.62
N THR A 655 18.86 -6.63 -3.42
CA THR A 655 18.11 -5.60 -4.14
C THR A 655 18.50 -4.19 -3.65
N ASN A 656 18.68 -4.00 -2.35
CA ASN A 656 19.18 -2.75 -1.78
C ASN A 656 20.61 -2.42 -2.24
N ASN A 657 21.51 -3.40 -2.30
CA ASN A 657 22.86 -3.27 -2.86
C ASN A 657 22.85 -2.77 -4.32
N PHE A 658 21.87 -3.17 -5.13
CA PHE A 658 21.66 -2.58 -6.46
C PHE A 658 21.34 -1.09 -6.38
N GLY A 659 20.44 -0.66 -5.49
CA GLY A 659 20.17 0.76 -5.22
C GLY A 659 21.43 1.56 -4.86
N ILE A 660 22.23 1.05 -3.91
CA ILE A 660 23.49 1.68 -3.49
C ILE A 660 24.48 1.76 -4.65
N SER A 661 24.61 0.70 -5.45
CA SER A 661 25.44 0.69 -6.67
C SER A 661 25.02 1.78 -7.65
N GLN A 662 23.71 1.89 -7.92
CA GLN A 662 23.15 2.80 -8.92
C GLN A 662 23.32 4.27 -8.50
N MET A 663 23.01 4.59 -7.24
CA MET A 663 23.18 5.94 -6.69
C MET A 663 24.66 6.32 -6.55
N GLY A 664 25.51 5.39 -6.07
CA GLY A 664 26.95 5.58 -5.95
C GLY A 664 27.61 5.87 -7.30
N GLN A 665 27.25 5.10 -8.33
CA GLN A 665 27.73 5.32 -9.70
C GLN A 665 27.31 6.70 -10.25
N ALA A 666 26.10 7.17 -9.92
CA ALA A 666 25.58 8.48 -10.32
C ALA A 666 26.15 9.65 -9.48
N LEU A 667 26.76 9.37 -8.33
CA LEU A 667 27.47 10.34 -7.48
C LEU A 667 28.99 10.36 -7.70
N GLY A 668 29.53 9.36 -8.38
CA GLY A 668 30.98 9.22 -8.63
C GLY A 668 31.72 8.38 -7.58
N TYR A 669 31.01 7.73 -6.65
CA TYR A 669 31.58 6.78 -5.67
C TYR A 669 31.82 5.41 -6.34
N THR A 670 32.76 5.37 -7.30
CA THR A 670 32.93 4.23 -8.20
C THR A 670 33.41 2.95 -7.52
N GLU A 671 34.10 3.04 -6.38
CA GLU A 671 34.57 1.86 -5.64
C GLU A 671 33.42 1.18 -4.90
N ASP A 672 32.68 1.95 -4.09
CA ASP A 672 31.46 1.51 -3.44
C ASP A 672 30.46 0.97 -4.48
N ALA A 673 30.30 1.67 -5.61
CA ALA A 673 29.41 1.21 -6.68
C ALA A 673 29.83 -0.16 -7.26
N ALA A 674 31.12 -0.38 -7.51
CA ALA A 674 31.62 -1.66 -8.01
C ALA A 674 31.52 -2.79 -6.97
N TYR A 675 31.64 -2.46 -5.68
CA TYR A 675 31.48 -3.41 -4.58
C TYR A 675 30.02 -3.81 -4.38
N PHE A 676 29.12 -2.84 -4.20
CA PHE A 676 27.69 -3.13 -4.04
C PHE A 676 27.06 -3.71 -5.32
N ARG A 677 27.61 -3.45 -6.51
CA ARG A 677 27.24 -4.19 -7.74
C ARG A 677 27.56 -5.68 -7.65
N ASN A 678 28.66 -6.07 -6.98
CA ASN A 678 28.99 -7.48 -6.73
C ASN A 678 28.01 -8.09 -5.73
N GLN A 679 27.82 -7.43 -4.58
CA GLN A 679 26.90 -7.89 -3.52
C GLN A 679 25.42 -7.86 -3.95
N ALA A 680 25.07 -7.15 -5.04
CA ALA A 680 23.73 -7.22 -5.63
C ALA A 680 23.44 -8.58 -6.31
N LEU A 681 24.47 -9.42 -6.50
CA LEU A 681 24.37 -10.78 -7.00
C LEU A 681 24.26 -11.83 -5.87
N ASP A 682 24.25 -11.43 -4.60
CA ASP A 682 24.29 -12.33 -3.43
C ASP A 682 23.15 -13.35 -3.39
N TYR A 683 22.01 -13.03 -4.00
CA TYR A 683 20.87 -13.94 -4.16
C TYR A 683 21.24 -15.32 -4.74
N VAL A 684 22.27 -15.44 -5.60
CA VAL A 684 22.65 -16.75 -6.15
C VAL A 684 23.22 -17.71 -5.09
N ASN A 685 23.70 -17.22 -3.94
CA ASN A 685 24.22 -18.05 -2.85
C ASN A 685 23.13 -18.86 -2.14
N LEU A 686 21.86 -18.49 -2.32
CA LEU A 686 20.69 -19.17 -1.76
C LEU A 686 19.89 -19.97 -2.79
N PHE A 687 20.22 -19.88 -4.08
CA PHE A 687 19.49 -20.63 -5.11
C PHE A 687 19.96 -22.09 -5.19
N SER A 688 19.04 -23.01 -4.94
CA SER A 688 19.31 -24.45 -4.93
C SER A 688 18.85 -25.08 -6.24
N GLN A 689 19.82 -25.34 -7.13
CA GLN A 689 19.58 -25.87 -8.47
C GLN A 689 18.81 -27.21 -8.48
N SER A 690 18.99 -28.05 -7.45
CA SER A 690 18.39 -29.39 -7.39
C SER A 690 16.88 -29.38 -7.09
N VAL A 691 16.37 -28.37 -6.37
CA VAL A 691 14.92 -28.19 -6.13
C VAL A 691 14.31 -27.04 -6.94
N GLY A 692 15.12 -26.13 -7.49
CA GLY A 692 14.67 -25.01 -8.32
C GLY A 692 14.05 -23.84 -7.54
N PHE A 693 14.56 -23.57 -6.34
CA PHE A 693 14.07 -22.52 -5.42
C PHE A 693 15.21 -21.91 -4.60
N PHE A 694 14.95 -20.72 -4.04
CA PHE A 694 15.72 -20.19 -2.92
C PHE A 694 15.47 -20.99 -1.64
N ARG A 695 16.49 -21.09 -0.78
CA ARG A 695 16.45 -21.85 0.48
C ARG A 695 17.37 -21.22 1.52
N GLY A 696 17.01 -21.39 2.79
CA GLY A 696 17.84 -21.03 3.93
C GLY A 696 19.13 -21.86 3.97
N ARG A 697 20.23 -21.21 4.35
CA ARG A 697 21.58 -21.78 4.35
C ARG A 697 22.25 -21.48 5.69
N GLN A 698 22.90 -22.48 6.28
CA GLN A 698 23.56 -22.41 7.58
C GLN A 698 24.96 -21.76 7.47
N SER A 699 25.53 -21.41 8.62
CA SER A 699 26.85 -20.78 8.75
C SER A 699 27.99 -21.68 8.25
N ASN A 700 27.79 -22.99 8.28
CA ASN A 700 28.68 -24.01 7.72
C ASN A 700 28.54 -24.23 6.19
N GLY A 701 27.63 -23.50 5.53
CA GLY A 701 27.38 -23.60 4.09
C GLY A 701 26.37 -24.66 3.66
N ALA A 702 25.80 -25.47 4.58
CA ALA A 702 24.76 -26.46 4.28
C ALA A 702 23.37 -25.81 4.12
N TRP A 703 22.48 -26.44 3.35
CA TRP A 703 21.06 -26.06 3.30
C TRP A 703 20.34 -26.41 4.61
N ARG A 704 19.38 -25.59 5.07
CA ARG A 704 18.57 -25.88 6.27
C ARG A 704 17.85 -27.24 6.16
N THR A 705 17.32 -27.54 4.97
CA THR A 705 16.58 -28.77 4.67
C THR A 705 17.38 -29.66 3.72
N THR A 706 17.14 -30.97 3.76
CA THR A 706 17.53 -31.87 2.66
C THR A 706 16.55 -31.74 1.50
N ASP A 707 16.95 -32.11 0.29
CA ASP A 707 16.08 -32.01 -0.91
C ASP A 707 14.78 -32.80 -0.77
N ALA A 708 14.82 -33.96 -0.10
CA ALA A 708 13.62 -34.77 0.19
C ALA A 708 12.67 -34.11 1.21
N ASN A 709 13.20 -33.28 2.10
CA ASN A 709 12.44 -32.60 3.16
C ASN A 709 11.99 -31.19 2.75
N PHE A 710 12.48 -30.64 1.64
CA PHE A 710 12.09 -29.32 1.16
C PHE A 710 10.60 -29.29 0.77
N LYS A 711 9.91 -28.22 1.20
CA LYS A 711 8.50 -27.95 0.91
C LYS A 711 8.38 -26.54 0.35
N PRO A 712 7.95 -26.35 -0.91
CA PRO A 712 7.92 -25.02 -1.52
C PRO A 712 6.79 -24.12 -0.98
N ASN A 713 5.86 -24.71 -0.22
CA ASN A 713 4.73 -24.08 0.46
C ASN A 713 4.88 -24.04 2.00
N GLU A 714 6.09 -24.27 2.54
CA GLU A 714 6.42 -24.00 3.95
C GLU A 714 6.66 -22.50 4.14
N TRP A 715 5.78 -21.86 4.91
CA TRP A 715 5.85 -20.43 5.20
C TRP A 715 6.82 -20.12 6.35
N GLY A 716 7.44 -18.94 6.28
CA GLY A 716 8.32 -18.44 7.33
C GLY A 716 9.71 -19.09 7.31
N CYS A 717 10.27 -19.33 8.49
CA CYS A 717 11.59 -19.92 8.71
C CYS A 717 12.74 -19.06 8.15
N GLU A 718 13.11 -19.24 6.89
CA GLU A 718 14.05 -18.37 6.17
C GLU A 718 13.36 -17.26 5.36
N PHE A 719 12.05 -17.27 5.20
CA PHE A 719 11.28 -16.23 4.50
C PHE A 719 10.49 -15.38 5.50
N THR A 720 10.21 -14.12 5.15
CA THR A 720 9.18 -13.30 5.82
C THR A 720 7.90 -13.38 4.98
N GLU A 721 6.78 -13.58 5.66
CA GLU A 721 5.40 -13.50 5.13
C GLU A 721 5.17 -14.27 3.82
N GLY A 722 5.83 -15.42 3.72
CA GLY A 722 5.73 -16.23 2.52
C GLY A 722 6.50 -17.52 2.59
N ALA A 723 6.42 -18.23 1.48
CA ALA A 723 7.06 -19.52 1.23
C ALA A 723 8.03 -19.40 0.03
N PRO A 724 8.85 -20.43 -0.27
CA PRO A 724 9.70 -20.44 -1.46
C PRO A 724 9.01 -20.11 -2.78
N TRP A 725 7.70 -20.40 -2.93
CA TRP A 725 6.91 -19.96 -4.09
C TRP A 725 6.86 -18.44 -4.27
N HIS A 726 6.67 -17.67 -3.20
CA HIS A 726 6.50 -16.21 -3.29
C HIS A 726 7.81 -15.53 -3.69
N TYR A 727 8.92 -16.04 -3.16
CA TYR A 727 10.27 -15.58 -3.48
C TYR A 727 10.84 -16.16 -4.78
N ALA A 728 10.07 -16.95 -5.57
CA ALA A 728 10.58 -17.62 -6.78
C ALA A 728 11.16 -16.69 -7.86
N THR A 729 10.89 -15.38 -7.80
CA THR A 729 11.51 -14.36 -8.67
C THR A 729 12.14 -13.19 -7.90
N ALA A 730 12.54 -13.39 -6.65
CA ALA A 730 13.04 -12.36 -5.72
C ALA A 730 14.46 -11.81 -6.00
N ALA A 731 14.81 -11.62 -7.28
CA ALA A 731 15.94 -10.78 -7.68
C ALA A 731 15.56 -9.89 -8.88
N PRO A 732 14.61 -8.94 -8.72
CA PRO A 732 14.16 -8.04 -9.78
C PRO A 732 15.27 -7.12 -10.33
N GLN A 733 16.37 -6.92 -9.59
CA GLN A 733 17.56 -6.21 -10.05
C GLN A 733 18.29 -6.96 -11.18
N ASP A 734 18.26 -8.30 -11.19
CA ASP A 734 18.95 -9.14 -12.16
C ASP A 734 18.06 -10.23 -12.81
N PRO A 735 17.03 -9.83 -13.57
CA PRO A 735 16.09 -10.75 -14.20
C PRO A 735 16.72 -11.70 -15.23
N GLN A 736 17.79 -11.30 -15.93
CA GLN A 736 18.54 -12.19 -16.82
C GLN A 736 19.38 -13.18 -16.01
N GLY A 737 19.95 -12.76 -14.87
CA GLY A 737 20.56 -13.68 -13.91
C GLY A 737 19.57 -14.70 -13.36
N MET A 738 18.34 -14.28 -12.99
CA MET A 738 17.24 -15.18 -12.62
C MET A 738 16.86 -16.14 -13.75
N ALA A 739 16.76 -15.65 -14.97
CA ALA A 739 16.53 -16.51 -16.14
C ALA A 739 17.65 -17.56 -16.28
N ASN A 740 18.91 -17.18 -16.10
CA ASN A 740 20.05 -18.08 -16.24
C ASN A 740 20.10 -19.14 -15.12
N LEU A 741 19.69 -18.82 -13.88
CA LEU A 741 19.51 -19.79 -12.80
C LEU A 741 18.46 -20.86 -13.17
N TYR A 742 17.37 -20.48 -13.83
CA TYR A 742 16.35 -21.42 -14.31
C TYR A 742 16.72 -22.16 -15.61
N GLY A 743 17.82 -21.80 -16.28
CA GLY A 743 18.23 -22.40 -17.55
C GLY A 743 17.75 -21.67 -18.81
N GLY A 744 17.28 -20.42 -18.66
CA GLY A 744 16.95 -19.49 -19.74
C GLY A 744 15.61 -18.79 -19.55
N GLN A 745 15.33 -17.78 -20.39
CA GLN A 745 14.11 -16.96 -20.33
C GLN A 745 12.83 -17.82 -20.40
N ALA A 746 12.80 -18.86 -21.25
CA ALA A 746 11.67 -19.78 -21.34
C ALA A 746 11.40 -20.54 -20.02
N GLN A 747 12.45 -20.84 -19.24
CA GLN A 747 12.31 -21.54 -17.96
C GLN A 747 11.93 -20.59 -16.81
N LEU A 748 12.32 -19.31 -16.89
CA LEU A 748 11.78 -18.26 -16.01
C LEU A 748 10.26 -18.12 -16.24
N ALA A 749 9.80 -18.06 -17.49
CA ALA A 749 8.37 -18.04 -17.80
C ALA A 749 7.66 -19.31 -17.28
N ALA A 750 8.24 -20.50 -17.51
CA ALA A 750 7.68 -21.76 -17.01
C ALA A 750 7.65 -21.83 -15.46
N LYS A 751 8.58 -21.19 -14.76
CA LYS A 751 8.55 -21.09 -13.29
C LYS A 751 7.38 -20.24 -12.80
N ILE A 752 7.09 -19.12 -13.46
CA ILE A 752 5.94 -18.26 -13.11
C ILE A 752 4.63 -18.99 -13.45
N ASP A 753 4.57 -19.70 -14.59
CA ASP A 753 3.43 -20.59 -14.91
C ASP A 753 3.21 -21.63 -13.79
N ALA A 754 4.29 -22.21 -13.26
CA ALA A 754 4.24 -23.20 -12.19
C ALA A 754 3.77 -22.61 -10.84
N VAL A 755 4.08 -21.34 -10.54
CA VAL A 755 3.49 -20.63 -9.39
C VAL A 755 1.97 -20.51 -9.56
N LEU A 756 1.51 -20.06 -10.73
CA LEU A 756 0.09 -19.85 -11.02
C LEU A 756 -0.72 -21.16 -11.10
N ALA A 757 -0.06 -22.27 -11.44
CA ALA A 757 -0.68 -23.59 -11.57
C ALA A 757 -0.51 -24.50 -10.34
N ALA A 758 0.31 -24.11 -9.35
CA ALA A 758 0.51 -24.90 -8.14
C ALA A 758 -0.78 -25.01 -7.31
N PRO A 759 -0.95 -26.06 -6.48
CA PRO A 759 -2.03 -26.13 -5.51
C PRO A 759 -2.02 -24.90 -4.59
N ARG A 760 -3.20 -24.41 -4.19
CA ARG A 760 -3.39 -23.28 -3.26
C ARG A 760 -3.06 -23.66 -1.80
N ASP A 761 -2.20 -24.65 -1.54
CA ASP A 761 -1.95 -25.18 -0.19
C ASP A 761 -0.82 -24.45 0.55
N PHE A 762 -0.84 -24.47 1.88
CA PHE A 762 0.18 -23.85 2.71
C PHE A 762 0.49 -24.70 3.94
N LEU A 763 1.73 -24.61 4.43
CA LEU A 763 2.17 -25.16 5.69
C LEU A 763 2.63 -24.02 6.60
N PRO A 764 2.10 -23.89 7.84
CA PRO A 764 2.47 -22.85 8.79
C PRO A 764 3.97 -22.70 9.11
N GLY A 765 4.76 -23.74 8.82
CA GLY A 765 6.22 -23.74 9.01
C GLY A 765 6.62 -23.25 10.39
N CYS A 766 7.40 -22.18 10.45
CA CYS A 766 7.93 -21.64 11.70
C CYS A 766 6.98 -20.65 12.44
N TYR A 767 5.80 -20.33 11.88
CA TYR A 767 4.82 -19.46 12.57
C TYR A 767 4.03 -20.18 13.67
N GLY A 768 4.05 -21.52 13.72
CA GLY A 768 3.36 -22.33 14.73
C GLY A 768 1.83 -22.41 14.58
N GLY A 769 1.23 -21.63 13.67
CA GLY A 769 -0.19 -21.64 13.33
C GLY A 769 -0.45 -20.87 12.03
N THR A 770 -1.67 -21.00 11.50
CA THR A 770 -2.11 -20.23 10.32
C THR A 770 -2.20 -18.75 10.65
N ILE A 771 -1.51 -17.92 9.89
CA ILE A 771 -1.60 -16.45 9.91
C ILE A 771 -2.61 -15.97 8.83
N HIS A 772 -3.01 -14.70 8.84
CA HIS A 772 -4.10 -14.20 7.98
C HIS A 772 -3.70 -14.24 6.49
N GLU A 773 -2.45 -13.86 6.21
CA GLU A 773 -1.80 -13.83 4.89
C GLU A 773 -1.84 -15.19 4.20
N MET A 774 -1.76 -16.30 4.95
CA MET A 774 -1.91 -17.66 4.40
C MET A 774 -3.33 -17.93 3.89
N SER A 775 -4.34 -17.40 4.59
CA SER A 775 -5.75 -17.54 4.24
C SER A 775 -6.13 -16.65 3.05
N GLU A 776 -5.51 -15.47 2.97
CA GLU A 776 -5.70 -14.50 1.87
C GLU A 776 -4.96 -14.95 0.59
N ALA A 777 -3.76 -15.52 0.74
CA ALA A 777 -3.04 -16.18 -0.34
C ALA A 777 -3.87 -17.34 -0.92
N TYR A 778 -4.49 -18.16 -0.04
CA TYR A 778 -5.44 -19.18 -0.47
C TYR A 778 -6.58 -18.56 -1.29
N ASP A 779 -7.20 -17.48 -0.83
CA ASP A 779 -8.32 -16.83 -1.52
C ASP A 779 -7.94 -16.02 -2.76
N THR A 780 -6.64 -15.82 -3.04
CA THR A 780 -6.19 -15.20 -4.30
C THR A 780 -6.63 -16.02 -5.53
N ASN A 781 -6.85 -17.33 -5.36
CA ASN A 781 -7.35 -18.22 -6.41
C ASN A 781 -6.48 -18.24 -7.70
N MET A 782 -5.18 -18.01 -7.55
CA MET A 782 -4.17 -17.98 -8.62
C MET A 782 -2.97 -18.89 -8.27
N GLY A 783 -3.27 -20.10 -7.81
CA GLY A 783 -2.26 -21.07 -7.37
C GLY A 783 -1.53 -20.58 -6.12
N GLN A 784 -0.22 -20.37 -6.25
CA GLN A 784 0.67 -19.79 -5.22
C GLN A 784 1.03 -18.32 -5.51
N TYR A 785 0.33 -17.65 -6.42
CA TYR A 785 0.47 -16.20 -6.57
C TYR A 785 -0.34 -15.49 -5.47
N ALA A 786 0.30 -15.26 -4.32
CA ALA A 786 -0.27 -14.61 -3.14
C ALA A 786 -0.29 -13.07 -3.31
N HIS A 787 -1.24 -12.53 -4.08
CA HIS A 787 -1.31 -11.09 -4.33
C HIS A 787 -1.68 -10.24 -3.10
N SER A 788 -2.05 -10.89 -2.00
CA SER A 788 -2.34 -10.27 -0.72
C SER A 788 -1.11 -9.83 0.09
N ASN A 789 0.12 -10.00 -0.44
CA ASN A 789 1.36 -9.67 0.27
C ASN A 789 2.55 -9.35 -0.68
N GLU A 790 3.46 -8.53 -0.17
CA GLU A 790 4.49 -7.73 -0.83
C GLU A 790 5.57 -8.49 -1.66
N PRO A 791 6.09 -9.67 -1.27
CA PRO A 791 7.23 -10.31 -1.93
C PRO A 791 7.01 -10.71 -3.39
N ILE A 792 5.76 -10.82 -3.82
CA ILE A 792 5.38 -11.35 -5.14
C ILE A 792 4.79 -10.29 -6.08
N HIS A 793 4.62 -9.04 -5.63
CA HIS A 793 4.01 -7.94 -6.39
C HIS A 793 4.63 -7.70 -7.79
N HIS A 794 5.95 -7.87 -7.94
CA HIS A 794 6.63 -7.72 -9.24
C HIS A 794 6.58 -8.97 -10.14
N MET A 795 6.21 -10.15 -9.62
CA MET A 795 6.43 -11.43 -10.31
C MET A 795 5.73 -11.53 -11.67
N LEU A 796 4.51 -11.01 -11.82
CA LEU A 796 3.80 -11.05 -13.11
C LEU A 796 4.49 -10.20 -14.18
N TYR A 797 5.24 -9.17 -13.78
CA TYR A 797 6.05 -8.36 -14.69
C TYR A 797 7.37 -9.05 -15.08
N MET A 798 7.77 -10.13 -14.40
CA MET A 798 8.94 -10.93 -14.77
C MET A 798 8.76 -11.67 -16.11
N TYR A 799 7.53 -11.88 -16.59
CA TYR A 799 7.29 -12.38 -17.96
C TYR A 799 7.79 -11.41 -19.06
N ASN A 800 7.82 -10.09 -18.84
CA ASN A 800 8.42 -9.14 -19.80
C ASN A 800 9.92 -9.41 -19.98
N TYR A 801 10.61 -9.73 -18.89
CA TYR A 801 12.02 -10.09 -18.89
C TYR A 801 12.27 -11.51 -19.43
N ALA A 802 11.27 -12.39 -19.32
CA ALA A 802 11.24 -13.68 -20.00
C ALA A 802 10.83 -13.60 -21.49
N GLY A 803 10.68 -12.40 -22.05
CA GLY A 803 10.34 -12.19 -23.47
C GLY A 803 8.89 -12.56 -23.85
N THR A 804 7.98 -12.69 -22.88
CA THR A 804 6.60 -13.16 -23.08
C THR A 804 5.53 -12.18 -22.52
N PRO A 805 5.56 -10.88 -22.91
CA PRO A 805 4.75 -9.83 -22.28
C PRO A 805 3.23 -10.04 -22.38
N ALA A 806 2.75 -10.83 -23.36
CA ALA A 806 1.34 -11.21 -23.43
C ALA A 806 0.86 -11.97 -22.16
N ARG A 807 1.75 -12.67 -21.44
CA ARG A 807 1.42 -13.33 -20.16
C ARG A 807 1.30 -12.32 -19.02
N THR A 808 2.16 -11.29 -18.96
CA THR A 808 1.95 -10.15 -18.05
C THR A 808 0.61 -9.48 -18.31
N GLN A 809 0.29 -9.19 -19.58
CA GLN A 809 -0.96 -8.53 -19.96
C GLN A 809 -2.19 -9.28 -19.45
N ASP A 810 -2.25 -10.60 -19.64
CA ASP A 810 -3.39 -11.42 -19.19
C ASP A 810 -3.48 -11.52 -17.66
N GLN A 811 -2.37 -11.85 -16.99
CA GLN A 811 -2.39 -12.12 -15.55
C GLN A 811 -2.53 -10.84 -14.71
N VAL A 812 -1.92 -9.71 -15.12
CA VAL A 812 -2.13 -8.40 -14.48
C VAL A 812 -3.58 -7.94 -14.67
N ARG A 813 -4.16 -8.15 -15.87
CA ARG A 813 -5.59 -7.83 -16.09
C ARG A 813 -6.50 -8.66 -15.20
N ARG A 814 -6.23 -9.97 -15.04
CA ARG A 814 -6.98 -10.84 -14.11
C ARG A 814 -6.96 -10.26 -12.68
N VAL A 815 -5.77 -9.96 -12.16
CA VAL A 815 -5.59 -9.37 -10.82
C VAL A 815 -6.40 -8.07 -10.67
N LEU A 816 -6.27 -7.14 -11.61
CA LEU A 816 -6.95 -5.84 -11.59
C LEU A 816 -8.49 -5.96 -11.56
N THR A 817 -9.06 -6.98 -12.22
CA THR A 817 -10.52 -7.14 -12.31
C THR A 817 -11.12 -8.02 -11.21
N THR A 818 -10.37 -8.97 -10.66
CA THR A 818 -10.91 -9.93 -9.66
C THR A 818 -10.52 -9.62 -8.22
N LEU A 819 -9.41 -8.92 -7.97
CA LEU A 819 -8.87 -8.73 -6.60
C LEU A 819 -9.06 -7.32 -6.04
N TYR A 820 -9.54 -6.38 -6.87
CA TYR A 820 -9.83 -5.00 -6.50
C TYR A 820 -11.26 -4.62 -6.93
N ASN A 821 -11.94 -3.83 -6.09
CA ASN A 821 -13.29 -3.31 -6.33
C ASN A 821 -13.55 -2.11 -5.42
N SER A 822 -14.66 -1.38 -5.63
CA SER A 822 -14.97 -0.15 -4.90
C SER A 822 -15.21 -0.33 -3.39
N GLY A 823 -15.46 -1.54 -2.91
CA GLY A 823 -15.91 -1.80 -1.55
C GLY A 823 -17.36 -1.40 -1.28
N ALA A 824 -18.11 -0.99 -2.30
CA ALA A 824 -19.50 -0.55 -2.17
C ALA A 824 -20.34 -1.59 -1.40
N GLY A 825 -21.05 -1.12 -0.36
CA GLY A 825 -21.89 -1.94 0.50
C GLY A 825 -21.16 -2.92 1.43
N THR A 826 -19.96 -3.37 1.09
CA THR A 826 -19.23 -4.46 1.78
C THR A 826 -18.13 -3.99 2.75
N GLY A 827 -17.53 -2.82 2.51
CA GLY A 827 -16.29 -2.42 3.19
C GLY A 827 -15.07 -3.26 2.79
N ASN A 828 -15.22 -4.17 1.80
CA ASN A 828 -14.11 -4.88 1.19
C ASN A 828 -13.32 -3.90 0.30
N GLY A 829 -12.25 -4.34 -0.35
CA GLY A 829 -11.57 -3.49 -1.34
C GLY A 829 -10.25 -4.05 -1.82
N TYR A 830 -9.56 -4.75 -0.92
CA TYR A 830 -8.33 -5.49 -1.16
C TYR A 830 -8.54 -6.94 -0.73
N LEU A 831 -7.54 -7.77 -1.00
CA LEU A 831 -7.51 -9.17 -0.60
C LEU A 831 -6.65 -9.43 0.65
N GLY A 832 -5.56 -8.68 0.81
CA GLY A 832 -4.74 -8.63 2.02
C GLY A 832 -4.68 -7.22 2.57
N ASP A 833 -3.62 -6.90 3.31
CA ASP A 833 -3.38 -5.58 3.90
C ASP A 833 -3.05 -4.52 2.84
N GLU A 834 -3.34 -3.25 3.15
CA GLU A 834 -3.15 -2.14 2.21
C GLU A 834 -1.72 -1.56 2.24
N ASP A 835 -1.02 -1.81 3.36
CA ASP A 835 0.35 -1.43 3.69
C ASP A 835 0.82 -0.06 3.20
N ASN A 836 0.22 0.95 3.83
CA ASN A 836 0.59 2.35 3.73
C ASN A 836 0.62 2.90 2.30
N GLY A 837 -0.19 2.32 1.41
CA GLY A 837 -0.30 2.72 0.01
C GLY A 837 0.26 1.72 -1.00
N GLU A 838 0.91 0.62 -0.58
CA GLU A 838 1.65 -0.28 -1.48
C GLU A 838 0.74 -1.07 -2.43
N MET A 839 -0.25 -1.84 -1.93
CA MET A 839 -1.24 -2.48 -2.79
C MET A 839 -1.97 -1.44 -3.68
N SER A 840 -2.27 -0.27 -3.13
CA SER A 840 -2.91 0.82 -3.87
C SER A 840 -2.03 1.37 -5.00
N ALA A 841 -0.72 1.53 -4.79
CA ALA A 841 0.22 2.05 -5.77
C ALA A 841 0.49 0.99 -6.86
N TRP A 842 0.53 -0.29 -6.48
CA TRP A 842 0.54 -1.42 -7.43
C TRP A 842 -0.66 -1.36 -8.37
N TYR A 843 -1.88 -1.15 -7.83
CA TYR A 843 -3.08 -1.01 -8.64
C TYR A 843 -2.99 0.21 -9.57
N VAL A 844 -2.61 1.38 -9.06
CA VAL A 844 -2.52 2.63 -9.85
C VAL A 844 -1.57 2.46 -11.04
N PHE A 845 -0.37 1.95 -10.81
CA PHE A 845 0.60 1.67 -11.88
C PHE A 845 0.08 0.63 -12.87
N SER A 846 -0.43 -0.49 -12.38
CA SER A 846 -0.95 -1.57 -13.22
C SER A 846 -2.15 -1.13 -14.06
N ALA A 847 -3.05 -0.30 -13.51
CA ALA A 847 -4.20 0.27 -14.22
C ALA A 847 -3.80 1.33 -15.28
N LEU A 848 -2.70 2.05 -15.06
CA LEU A 848 -2.03 2.89 -16.07
C LEU A 848 -1.34 2.06 -17.17
N GLY A 849 -1.11 0.77 -16.93
CA GLY A 849 -0.54 -0.19 -17.87
C GLY A 849 0.97 -0.36 -17.77
N PHE A 850 1.62 0.10 -16.70
CA PHE A 850 3.07 -0.09 -16.50
C PHE A 850 3.46 -0.05 -15.01
N TYR A 851 4.45 -0.84 -14.60
CA TYR A 851 4.85 -0.99 -13.19
C TYR A 851 6.37 -0.86 -13.00
N PRO A 852 6.85 -0.22 -11.91
CA PRO A 852 8.27 -0.08 -11.58
C PRO A 852 8.88 -1.41 -11.09
N ALA A 853 8.86 -2.46 -11.92
CA ALA A 853 9.25 -3.83 -11.56
C ALA A 853 10.72 -4.01 -11.11
N ARG A 854 11.56 -2.97 -11.22
CA ARG A 854 12.96 -2.96 -10.80
C ARG A 854 13.34 -1.58 -10.20
N MET A 855 13.20 -1.43 -8.89
CA MET A 855 13.47 -0.17 -8.19
C MET A 855 14.97 0.17 -8.20
N GLY A 856 15.32 1.46 -8.21
CA GLY A 856 16.72 1.90 -8.41
C GLY A 856 17.17 1.88 -9.88
N SER A 857 16.26 1.58 -10.80
CA SER A 857 16.44 1.75 -12.24
C SER A 857 15.41 2.72 -12.82
N THR A 858 15.64 3.20 -14.03
CA THR A 858 14.77 4.20 -14.66
C THR A 858 13.61 3.61 -15.47
N ASP A 859 13.49 2.28 -15.56
CA ASP A 859 12.51 1.58 -16.39
C ASP A 859 11.27 1.08 -15.64
N TYR A 860 10.14 1.08 -16.34
CA TYR A 860 8.84 0.59 -15.92
C TYR A 860 8.37 -0.47 -16.92
N ALA A 861 8.11 -1.69 -16.46
CA ALA A 861 7.64 -2.79 -17.29
C ALA A 861 6.17 -2.58 -17.71
N ILE A 862 5.87 -2.66 -19.01
CA ILE A 862 4.50 -2.48 -19.54
C ILE A 862 3.66 -3.74 -19.28
N GLY A 863 2.53 -3.58 -18.60
CA GLY A 863 1.49 -4.60 -18.46
C GLY A 863 0.43 -4.45 -19.54
N ALA A 864 -0.83 -4.30 -19.14
CA ALA A 864 -1.92 -3.84 -20.01
C ALA A 864 -2.76 -2.79 -19.25
N PRO A 865 -3.11 -1.66 -19.87
CA PRO A 865 -3.90 -0.62 -19.20
C PRO A 865 -5.31 -1.12 -18.86
N LEU A 866 -5.89 -0.56 -17.80
CA LEU A 866 -7.25 -0.89 -17.38
C LEU A 866 -8.31 -0.14 -18.19
N HIS A 867 -8.05 1.15 -18.47
CA HIS A 867 -9.03 2.08 -19.03
C HIS A 867 -8.69 2.53 -20.47
N PRO A 868 -9.69 2.91 -21.30
CA PRO A 868 -9.47 3.36 -22.67
C PRO A 868 -8.52 4.56 -22.83
N LYS A 869 -8.45 5.44 -21.81
CA LYS A 869 -7.51 6.55 -21.77
C LYS A 869 -7.19 6.93 -20.33
N ALA A 870 -5.91 7.20 -20.07
CA ALA A 870 -5.43 7.79 -18.82
C ALA A 870 -4.45 8.93 -19.13
N THR A 871 -4.61 10.06 -18.43
CA THR A 871 -3.83 11.29 -18.66
C THR A 871 -3.11 11.68 -17.38
N MET A 872 -1.78 11.62 -17.36
CA MET A 872 -0.93 12.02 -16.24
C MET A 872 -0.44 13.46 -16.42
N THR A 873 -0.61 14.30 -15.40
CA THR A 873 -0.10 15.68 -15.35
C THR A 873 1.10 15.74 -14.42
N LEU A 874 2.28 16.00 -14.98
CA LEU A 874 3.57 15.93 -14.30
C LEU A 874 3.99 17.30 -13.75
N GLU A 875 4.82 17.33 -12.70
CA GLU A 875 5.26 18.60 -12.07
C GLU A 875 6.11 19.49 -12.98
N ASN A 876 6.73 18.92 -14.02
CA ASN A 876 7.44 19.70 -15.03
C ASN A 876 6.51 20.43 -16.02
N GLY A 877 5.19 20.44 -15.77
CA GLY A 877 4.19 21.11 -16.60
C GLY A 877 3.81 20.35 -17.87
N ARG A 878 4.33 19.14 -18.09
CA ARG A 878 3.98 18.29 -19.22
C ARG A 878 2.87 17.30 -18.86
N THR A 879 2.24 16.78 -19.90
CA THR A 879 1.24 15.72 -19.82
C THR A 879 1.74 14.49 -20.56
N PHE A 880 1.56 13.32 -19.98
CA PHE A 880 1.75 12.03 -20.64
C PHE A 880 0.42 11.27 -20.67
N THR A 881 -0.04 10.90 -21.85
CA THR A 881 -1.32 10.19 -22.04
C THR A 881 -1.08 8.77 -22.51
N VAL A 882 -1.70 7.80 -21.84
CA VAL A 882 -1.84 6.43 -22.33
C VAL A 882 -3.22 6.31 -23.00
N THR A 883 -3.27 5.87 -24.25
CA THR A 883 -4.52 5.58 -24.97
C THR A 883 -4.56 4.12 -25.41
N ALA A 884 -5.68 3.46 -25.12
CA ALA A 884 -5.95 2.06 -25.48
C ALA A 884 -7.41 1.93 -25.96
N PRO A 885 -7.78 2.55 -27.09
CA PRO A 885 -9.16 2.54 -27.58
C PRO A 885 -9.65 1.11 -27.79
N GLY A 886 -10.84 0.81 -27.26
CA GLY A 886 -11.45 -0.51 -27.35
C GLY A 886 -10.87 -1.56 -26.40
N VAL A 887 -10.01 -1.19 -25.44
CA VAL A 887 -9.61 -2.07 -24.33
C VAL A 887 -10.83 -2.59 -23.58
N SER A 888 -10.84 -3.88 -23.27
CA SER A 888 -11.89 -4.57 -22.52
C SER A 888 -11.34 -5.91 -22.02
N ASP A 889 -12.13 -6.66 -21.26
CA ASP A 889 -11.72 -7.99 -20.81
C ASP A 889 -11.65 -9.01 -21.96
N VAL A 890 -12.24 -8.70 -23.11
CA VAL A 890 -11.98 -9.38 -24.39
C VAL A 890 -10.67 -8.84 -24.99
N ASN A 891 -10.58 -7.53 -25.25
CA ASN A 891 -9.44 -6.90 -25.90
C ASN A 891 -8.32 -6.53 -24.91
N ARG A 892 -7.74 -7.55 -24.27
CA ARG A 892 -6.71 -7.38 -23.21
C ARG A 892 -5.26 -7.39 -23.72
N TYR A 893 -4.99 -7.80 -24.96
CA TYR A 893 -3.64 -7.98 -25.49
C TYR A 893 -3.18 -6.83 -26.38
N ILE A 894 -1.96 -6.33 -26.16
CA ILE A 894 -1.33 -5.31 -26.99
C ILE A 894 -0.90 -5.93 -28.32
N GLN A 895 -1.42 -5.41 -29.44
CA GLN A 895 -1.08 -5.82 -30.81
C GLN A 895 0.08 -4.99 -31.37
N SER A 896 0.11 -3.69 -31.05
CA SER A 896 1.20 -2.78 -31.36
C SER A 896 1.13 -1.55 -30.45
N ALA A 897 2.22 -0.79 -30.36
CA ALA A 897 2.27 0.47 -29.64
C ALA A 897 3.01 1.54 -30.45
N THR A 898 2.65 2.81 -30.24
CA THR A 898 3.40 3.97 -30.72
C THR A 898 3.59 4.98 -29.61
N LEU A 899 4.80 5.50 -29.46
CA LEU A 899 5.12 6.65 -28.58
C LEU A 899 5.29 7.88 -29.47
N ASN A 900 4.45 8.90 -29.27
CA ASN A 900 4.44 10.13 -30.06
C ASN A 900 4.33 9.89 -31.58
N GLY A 901 3.54 8.89 -31.97
CA GLY A 901 3.34 8.46 -33.36
C GLY A 901 4.46 7.60 -33.95
N ILE A 902 5.57 7.40 -33.23
CA ILE A 902 6.69 6.55 -33.65
C ILE A 902 6.46 5.13 -33.13
N ALA A 903 6.70 4.12 -33.96
CA ALA A 903 6.56 2.71 -33.58
C ALA A 903 7.39 2.37 -32.33
N TYR A 904 6.73 1.80 -31.32
CA TYR A 904 7.31 1.52 -30.01
C TYR A 904 7.25 0.01 -29.71
N PRO A 905 8.29 -0.76 -30.05
CA PRO A 905 8.27 -2.22 -29.92
C PRO A 905 8.69 -2.72 -28.53
N LYS A 906 9.16 -1.85 -27.64
CA LYS A 906 9.67 -2.17 -26.30
C LYS A 906 8.55 -2.51 -25.32
N ASN A 907 8.76 -3.51 -24.47
CA ASN A 907 7.84 -3.91 -23.40
C ASN A 907 8.09 -3.15 -22.06
N TYR A 908 8.78 -2.00 -22.13
CA TYR A 908 9.02 -1.11 -21.00
C TYR A 908 9.01 0.35 -21.46
N LEU A 909 8.79 1.26 -20.51
CA LEU A 909 9.00 2.70 -20.66
C LEU A 909 10.20 3.11 -19.78
N THR A 910 10.93 4.16 -20.15
CA THR A 910 11.84 4.83 -19.22
C THR A 910 11.17 6.03 -18.54
N HIS A 911 11.70 6.44 -17.40
CA HIS A 911 11.29 7.67 -16.72
C HIS A 911 11.48 8.90 -17.62
N ALA A 912 12.46 8.88 -18.52
CA ALA A 912 12.64 9.90 -19.54
C ALA A 912 11.52 9.89 -20.59
N ASP A 913 11.04 8.72 -21.04
CA ASP A 913 9.89 8.62 -21.96
C ASP A 913 8.62 9.21 -21.32
N LEU A 914 8.37 8.91 -20.03
CA LEU A 914 7.25 9.46 -19.27
C LEU A 914 7.39 10.98 -19.08
N THR A 915 8.52 11.45 -18.56
CA THR A 915 8.73 12.88 -18.22
C THR A 915 8.97 13.77 -19.43
N ALA A 916 9.27 13.21 -20.61
CA ALA A 916 9.20 13.93 -21.89
C ALA A 916 7.76 14.33 -22.26
N GLY A 917 6.75 13.63 -21.75
CA GLY A 917 5.34 13.84 -22.08
C GLY A 917 4.97 13.34 -23.49
N GLY A 918 3.73 13.62 -23.87
CA GLY A 918 3.15 13.20 -25.15
C GLY A 918 2.17 12.03 -25.00
N THR A 919 2.14 11.11 -25.97
CA THR A 919 1.13 10.04 -26.03
C THR A 919 1.74 8.68 -26.35
N LEU A 920 1.49 7.71 -25.47
CA LEU A 920 1.66 6.28 -25.73
C LEU A 920 0.32 5.70 -26.16
N ASN A 921 0.20 5.30 -27.43
CA ASN A 921 -1.00 4.69 -27.97
C ASN A 921 -0.81 3.20 -28.19
N PHE A 922 -1.66 2.39 -27.58
CA PHE A 922 -1.76 0.95 -27.76
C PHE A 922 -2.91 0.59 -28.72
N VAL A 923 -2.65 -0.35 -29.62
CA VAL A 923 -3.70 -1.07 -30.36
C VAL A 923 -3.99 -2.36 -29.60
N MET A 924 -5.20 -2.48 -29.05
CA MET A 924 -5.62 -3.66 -28.28
C MET A 924 -6.30 -4.71 -29.17
N GLY A 925 -6.31 -5.96 -28.73
CA GLY A 925 -6.96 -7.06 -29.43
C GLY A 925 -7.20 -8.29 -28.55
N PRO A 926 -7.98 -9.27 -29.04
CA PRO A 926 -8.46 -10.39 -28.23
C PRO A 926 -7.49 -11.56 -28.09
N ASN A 927 -6.41 -11.59 -28.87
CA ASN A 927 -5.43 -12.68 -28.90
C ASN A 927 -4.01 -12.16 -28.59
N PRO A 928 -3.14 -12.97 -27.98
CA PRO A 928 -1.71 -12.67 -27.84
C PRO A 928 -1.06 -12.29 -29.17
N SER A 929 -0.13 -11.33 -29.13
CA SER A 929 0.64 -10.88 -30.29
C SER A 929 2.15 -11.09 -30.09
N SER A 930 2.95 -10.80 -31.13
CA SER A 930 4.42 -10.82 -31.08
C SER A 930 5.04 -9.50 -30.59
N TRP A 931 4.23 -8.49 -30.23
CA TRP A 931 4.73 -7.22 -29.71
C TRP A 931 5.54 -7.42 -28.41
N GLY A 932 6.63 -6.67 -28.23
CA GLY A 932 7.45 -6.74 -27.02
C GLY A 932 8.30 -8.01 -26.83
N THR A 933 8.35 -8.93 -27.80
CA THR A 933 9.08 -10.22 -27.66
C THR A 933 10.54 -10.20 -28.11
N GLY A 934 10.95 -9.23 -28.95
CA GLY A 934 12.31 -9.18 -29.51
C GLY A 934 13.39 -8.86 -28.46
N ALA A 935 14.60 -9.41 -28.62
CA ALA A 935 15.67 -9.28 -27.61
C ALA A 935 16.05 -7.83 -27.24
N GLY A 936 15.95 -6.87 -28.18
CA GLY A 936 16.18 -5.45 -27.91
C GLY A 936 14.99 -4.68 -27.32
N ASN A 937 13.86 -5.36 -27.10
CA ASN A 937 12.60 -4.81 -26.60
C ASN A 937 12.35 -5.11 -25.12
N ILE A 938 13.21 -5.94 -24.51
CA ILE A 938 13.17 -6.39 -23.12
C ILE A 938 13.92 -5.36 -22.23
N PRO A 939 13.56 -5.18 -20.93
CA PRO A 939 14.19 -4.19 -20.07
C PRO A 939 15.57 -4.66 -19.57
N GLY A 940 16.28 -3.82 -18.81
CA GLY A 940 17.68 -4.08 -18.47
C GLY A 940 17.91 -5.18 -17.42
N SER A 941 19.18 -5.56 -17.21
CA SER A 941 19.58 -6.50 -16.17
C SER A 941 21.01 -6.24 -15.67
N LEU A 942 21.39 -6.82 -14.53
CA LEU A 942 22.78 -6.74 -14.05
C LEU A 942 23.68 -7.71 -14.82
N THR A 943 23.24 -8.97 -14.97
CA THR A 943 23.94 -10.01 -15.73
C THR A 943 23.68 -9.87 -17.22
N SER A 944 24.75 -9.95 -18.01
CA SER A 944 24.70 -10.00 -19.47
C SER A 944 24.99 -11.39 -20.00
N GLY A 945 24.21 -11.87 -20.97
CA GLY A 945 24.40 -13.19 -21.58
C GLY A 945 23.67 -14.31 -20.84
N THR A 946 24.05 -15.56 -21.10
CA THR A 946 23.29 -16.77 -20.72
C THR A 946 23.93 -17.61 -19.60
N ALA A 947 25.07 -17.18 -19.05
CA ALA A 947 25.72 -17.86 -17.92
C ALA A 947 25.06 -17.45 -16.59
N ALA A 948 25.00 -18.37 -15.62
CA ALA A 948 24.60 -18.01 -14.26
C ALA A 948 25.51 -16.88 -13.71
N PRO A 949 24.97 -15.94 -12.90
CA PRO A 949 25.77 -14.86 -12.33
C PRO A 949 26.94 -15.40 -11.49
N VAL A 950 28.09 -14.73 -11.57
CA VAL A 950 29.30 -15.09 -10.82
C VAL A 950 29.77 -13.87 -10.05
N GLN A 951 29.67 -13.94 -8.73
CA GLN A 951 30.29 -13.00 -7.80
C GLN A 951 31.81 -13.17 -7.82
N LEU A 952 32.54 -12.07 -7.58
CA LEU A 952 33.88 -12.14 -7.01
C LEU A 952 33.79 -12.83 -5.64
N LYS A 953 34.71 -13.76 -5.36
CA LYS A 953 34.73 -14.49 -4.09
C LYS A 953 35.97 -14.17 -3.32
N ASP A 954 35.85 -14.07 -2.01
CA ASP A 954 37.03 -13.99 -1.16
C ASP A 954 37.93 -15.22 -1.35
N ARG A 955 39.25 -14.95 -1.35
CA ARG A 955 40.34 -15.92 -1.45
C ARG A 955 41.25 -15.88 -0.22
N ALA A 956 41.02 -14.98 0.73
CA ALA A 956 41.78 -14.84 1.95
C ALA A 956 41.36 -15.89 3.00
N THR A 957 40.07 -16.20 3.09
CA THR A 957 39.50 -17.29 3.89
C THR A 957 40.05 -18.64 3.41
N GLY A 958 40.60 -19.39 4.37
CA GLY A 958 41.35 -20.62 4.11
C GLY A 958 42.77 -20.45 3.55
N SER A 959 43.25 -19.22 3.37
CA SER A 959 44.65 -18.94 2.99
C SER A 959 45.61 -19.18 4.16
N THR A 960 46.91 -19.33 3.88
CA THR A 960 47.93 -19.30 4.93
C THR A 960 48.30 -17.85 5.23
N VAL A 961 47.77 -17.31 6.33
CA VAL A 961 48.06 -15.94 6.79
C VAL A 961 49.31 -15.91 7.65
N THR A 962 50.18 -14.93 7.36
CA THR A 962 51.33 -14.53 8.19
C THR A 962 51.27 -13.03 8.45
N ALA A 963 51.63 -12.60 9.65
CA ALA A 963 51.59 -11.19 10.04
C ALA A 963 52.84 -10.81 10.86
N THR A 964 53.17 -9.53 10.91
CA THR A 964 54.32 -9.00 11.68
C THR A 964 54.14 -9.05 13.20
N ALA A 965 52.92 -9.32 13.68
CA ALA A 965 52.60 -9.51 15.09
C ALA A 965 51.65 -10.70 15.24
N GLU A 966 51.78 -11.40 16.36
CA GLU A 966 50.89 -12.47 16.79
C GLU A 966 50.49 -12.22 18.24
N ASN A 967 49.21 -12.39 18.55
CA ASN A 967 48.64 -12.08 19.86
C ASN A 967 47.80 -13.27 20.38
N GLY A 968 47.02 -13.06 21.44
CA GLY A 968 46.18 -14.10 22.03
C GLY A 968 45.13 -14.66 21.05
N THR A 969 44.49 -15.78 21.42
CA THR A 969 43.58 -16.53 20.52
C THR A 969 42.36 -15.76 19.99
N ALA A 970 42.03 -14.60 20.57
CA ALA A 970 40.95 -13.71 20.12
C ALA A 970 41.46 -12.43 19.42
N GLU A 971 42.78 -12.24 19.34
CA GLU A 971 43.46 -11.07 18.75
C GLU A 971 44.55 -11.46 17.73
N GLY A 972 44.60 -12.74 17.37
CA GLY A 972 45.66 -13.34 16.56
C GLY A 972 45.41 -13.29 15.05
N ARG A 973 46.43 -13.60 14.24
CA ARG A 973 46.40 -13.41 12.78
C ARG A 973 45.34 -14.23 12.01
N ALA A 974 44.71 -15.20 12.68
CA ALA A 974 43.60 -15.97 12.11
C ALA A 974 42.29 -15.16 12.06
N MET A 975 42.15 -14.17 12.96
CA MET A 975 41.03 -13.22 13.04
C MET A 975 41.16 -12.07 12.00
N LEU A 976 41.62 -12.43 10.80
CA LEU A 976 41.76 -11.54 9.63
C LEU A 976 41.04 -12.08 8.40
N VAL A 977 40.58 -13.34 8.50
CA VAL A 977 40.05 -14.19 7.42
C VAL A 977 39.09 -15.24 8.00
N ASP A 978 38.33 -14.86 9.04
CA ASP A 978 37.40 -15.74 9.76
C ASP A 978 35.91 -15.47 9.45
N ASP A 979 35.65 -14.66 8.42
CA ASP A 979 34.34 -14.20 7.95
C ASP A 979 33.52 -13.48 9.04
N THR A 980 34.16 -12.73 9.96
CA THR A 980 33.43 -11.97 10.99
C THR A 980 34.07 -10.65 11.42
N SER A 981 33.23 -9.62 11.63
CA SER A 981 33.66 -8.33 12.20
C SER A 981 33.65 -8.31 13.74
N MET A 982 33.39 -9.45 14.38
CA MET A 982 33.28 -9.57 15.85
C MET A 982 34.61 -9.89 16.53
N THR A 983 35.57 -10.41 15.78
CA THR A 983 36.95 -10.66 16.20
C THR A 983 37.85 -9.56 15.61
N LYS A 984 39.16 -9.62 15.89
CA LYS A 984 40.16 -8.75 15.27
C LYS A 984 41.54 -9.36 15.36
N TRP A 985 42.46 -8.87 14.55
CA TRP A 985 43.88 -8.96 14.80
C TRP A 985 44.44 -7.62 15.29
N LEU A 986 45.39 -7.70 16.22
CA LEU A 986 46.07 -6.55 16.82
C LEU A 986 47.59 -6.68 16.64
N ALA A 987 48.27 -5.54 16.45
CA ALA A 987 49.72 -5.42 16.44
C ALA A 987 50.17 -4.22 17.29
N PHE A 988 51.09 -4.43 18.23
CA PHE A 988 51.70 -3.35 19.04
C PHE A 988 52.77 -2.55 18.25
N ALA A 989 52.39 -2.05 17.08
CA ALA A 989 53.19 -1.18 16.23
C ALA A 989 52.30 -0.26 15.36
N THR A 990 52.84 0.90 14.97
CA THR A 990 52.19 1.89 14.08
C THR A 990 52.17 1.48 12.59
N THR A 991 52.96 0.45 12.25
CA THR A 991 53.11 -0.11 10.91
C THR A 991 53.12 -1.62 11.02
N ALA A 992 52.55 -2.31 10.03
CA ALA A 992 52.51 -3.76 10.04
C ALA A 992 52.46 -4.35 8.63
N THR A 993 52.69 -5.65 8.52
CA THR A 993 52.56 -6.37 7.24
C THR A 993 51.80 -7.66 7.46
N ILE A 994 50.75 -7.84 6.67
CA ILE A 994 49.93 -9.06 6.57
C ILE A 994 50.22 -9.67 5.20
N THR A 995 50.44 -10.98 5.13
CA THR A 995 50.64 -11.72 3.87
C THR A 995 49.76 -12.96 3.86
N CYS A 996 48.87 -13.02 2.87
CA CYS A 996 47.96 -14.15 2.61
C CYS A 996 48.54 -14.97 1.46
N GLN A 997 48.96 -16.20 1.73
CA GLN A 997 49.28 -17.17 0.67
C GLN A 997 48.02 -17.95 0.31
N LEU A 998 47.47 -17.66 -0.86
CA LEU A 998 46.21 -18.21 -1.36
C LEU A 998 46.35 -19.72 -1.66
N THR A 999 45.22 -20.43 -1.58
CA THR A 999 45.13 -21.86 -1.92
C THR A 999 45.35 -22.12 -3.41
N ALA A 1000 45.02 -21.15 -4.27
CA ALA A 1000 45.33 -21.11 -5.69
C ALA A 1000 45.63 -19.66 -6.12
N ALA A 1001 46.45 -19.48 -7.16
CA ALA A 1001 46.74 -18.14 -7.67
C ALA A 1001 45.48 -17.51 -8.29
N ALA A 1002 45.15 -16.28 -7.87
CA ALA A 1002 43.92 -15.59 -8.26
C ALA A 1002 44.21 -14.14 -8.68
N THR A 1003 43.39 -13.60 -9.59
CA THR A 1003 43.47 -12.19 -10.02
C THR A 1003 42.50 -11.36 -9.20
N VAL A 1004 42.93 -10.94 -8.01
CA VAL A 1004 42.12 -10.08 -7.11
C VAL A 1004 41.73 -8.81 -7.84
N LYS A 1005 40.45 -8.45 -7.77
CA LYS A 1005 39.83 -7.28 -8.43
C LYS A 1005 39.41 -6.21 -7.44
N GLN A 1006 39.05 -6.64 -6.23
CA GLN A 1006 38.73 -5.77 -5.11
C GLN A 1006 39.30 -6.39 -3.84
N TYR A 1007 39.60 -5.58 -2.84
CA TYR A 1007 39.85 -6.08 -1.48
C TYR A 1007 39.05 -5.25 -0.49
N THR A 1008 38.72 -5.84 0.65
CA THR A 1008 38.05 -5.11 1.73
C THR A 1008 38.97 -5.00 2.93
N LEU A 1009 38.71 -4.01 3.77
CA LEU A 1009 39.29 -3.87 5.11
C LEU A 1009 38.15 -3.55 6.07
N THR A 1010 38.06 -4.28 7.17
CA THR A 1010 37.05 -4.02 8.21
C THR A 1010 37.71 -3.44 9.45
N SER A 1011 37.27 -2.25 9.90
CA SER A 1011 37.74 -1.67 11.16
C SER A 1011 37.33 -2.53 12.37
N ALA A 1012 38.18 -2.68 13.38
CA ALA A 1012 37.85 -3.46 14.59
C ALA A 1012 36.90 -2.69 15.54
N ASP A 1013 36.86 -3.03 16.83
CA ASP A 1013 35.92 -2.44 17.81
C ASP A 1013 36.51 -1.39 18.77
N ASP A 1014 37.82 -1.34 19.02
CA ASP A 1014 38.40 -0.46 20.06
C ASP A 1014 38.25 1.05 19.76
N VAL A 1015 39.19 1.62 18.99
CA VAL A 1015 39.34 3.07 18.80
C VAL A 1015 39.85 3.40 17.39
N PRO A 1016 39.37 4.48 16.74
CA PRO A 1016 39.80 4.88 15.39
C PRO A 1016 41.32 5.10 15.23
N GLY A 1017 42.01 5.51 16.30
CA GLY A 1017 43.45 5.77 16.29
C GLY A 1017 44.32 4.60 15.82
N ARG A 1018 43.82 3.36 15.96
CA ARG A 1018 44.52 2.10 15.62
C ARG A 1018 44.23 1.59 14.21
N ASP A 1019 43.27 2.17 13.48
CA ASP A 1019 42.91 1.64 12.16
C ASP A 1019 43.96 2.01 11.10
N PRO A 1020 44.16 1.19 10.04
CA PRO A 1020 45.05 1.52 8.94
C PRO A 1020 44.60 2.81 8.24
N ARG A 1021 45.53 3.74 8.05
CA ARG A 1021 45.32 5.01 7.34
C ARG A 1021 45.98 5.04 5.97
N ASN A 1022 47.21 4.50 5.91
CA ASN A 1022 48.02 4.41 4.69
C ASN A 1022 48.52 2.97 4.53
N TRP A 1023 48.52 2.44 3.31
CA TRP A 1023 49.07 1.12 3.02
C TRP A 1023 49.42 0.91 1.54
N VAL A 1024 50.18 -0.15 1.29
CA VAL A 1024 50.51 -0.67 -0.05
C VAL A 1024 50.02 -2.12 -0.13
N LEU A 1025 49.26 -2.47 -1.17
CA LEU A 1025 48.91 -3.86 -1.48
C LEU A 1025 49.81 -4.37 -2.61
N GLN A 1026 50.36 -5.57 -2.44
CA GLN A 1026 51.32 -6.15 -3.38
C GLN A 1026 50.99 -7.62 -3.70
N GLY A 1027 51.21 -8.02 -4.95
CA GLY A 1027 51.11 -9.41 -5.42
C GLY A 1027 52.47 -10.06 -5.65
N SER A 1028 52.58 -11.36 -5.40
CA SER A 1028 53.77 -12.17 -5.68
C SER A 1028 53.42 -13.62 -6.04
N ASN A 1029 54.25 -14.26 -6.85
CA ASN A 1029 54.15 -15.69 -7.17
C ASN A 1029 55.29 -16.54 -6.57
N ASP A 1030 56.44 -15.95 -6.29
CA ASP A 1030 57.63 -16.58 -5.69
C ASP A 1030 57.79 -16.29 -4.19
N GLY A 1031 57.11 -15.27 -3.65
CA GLY A 1031 57.26 -14.77 -2.28
C GLY A 1031 58.44 -13.81 -2.08
N VAL A 1032 59.24 -13.57 -3.11
CA VAL A 1032 60.48 -12.77 -3.08
C VAL A 1032 60.33 -11.51 -3.92
N THR A 1033 59.81 -11.65 -5.13
CA THR A 1033 59.52 -10.55 -6.06
C THR A 1033 58.09 -10.06 -5.82
N TRP A 1034 57.93 -8.81 -5.38
CA TRP A 1034 56.63 -8.22 -5.05
C TRP A 1034 56.30 -7.08 -6.01
N THR A 1035 55.14 -7.17 -6.65
CA THR A 1035 54.59 -6.12 -7.53
C THR A 1035 53.53 -5.34 -6.76
N THR A 1036 53.66 -4.02 -6.64
CA THR A 1036 52.58 -3.19 -6.08
C THR A 1036 51.38 -3.22 -7.01
N VAL A 1037 50.22 -3.61 -6.48
CA VAL A 1037 48.93 -3.64 -7.20
C VAL A 1037 48.00 -2.50 -6.77
N ASP A 1038 48.20 -1.94 -5.56
CA ASP A 1038 47.49 -0.75 -5.10
C ASP A 1038 48.28 0.02 -4.01
N THR A 1039 47.96 1.30 -3.79
CA THR A 1039 48.51 2.14 -2.73
C THR A 1039 47.46 3.16 -2.28
N ARG A 1040 47.16 3.18 -0.98
CA ARG A 1040 46.16 4.05 -0.37
C ARG A 1040 46.77 4.95 0.70
N THR A 1041 46.21 6.14 0.84
CA THR A 1041 46.63 7.14 1.82
C THR A 1041 45.44 7.94 2.32
N ASN A 1042 45.44 8.32 3.59
CA ASN A 1042 44.39 9.11 4.24
C ASN A 1042 43.00 8.46 4.12
N ILE A 1043 42.92 7.15 4.43
CA ILE A 1043 41.64 6.46 4.55
C ILE A 1043 41.19 6.45 6.01
N ASP A 1044 39.92 6.79 6.21
CA ASP A 1044 39.26 6.85 7.50
C ASP A 1044 38.14 5.80 7.58
N PHE A 1045 37.93 5.22 8.75
CA PHE A 1045 36.74 4.44 9.06
C PHE A 1045 35.85 5.30 9.95
N VAL A 1046 34.67 5.69 9.43
CA VAL A 1046 33.78 6.65 10.09
C VAL A 1046 32.96 6.00 11.21
N ASP A 1047 32.82 4.68 11.16
CA ASP A 1047 32.15 3.85 12.16
C ASP A 1047 33.06 2.69 12.60
N ARG A 1048 32.78 2.08 13.77
CA ARG A 1048 33.42 0.82 14.18
C ARG A 1048 32.78 -0.37 13.46
N ARG A 1049 33.54 -1.45 13.24
CA ARG A 1049 33.06 -2.63 12.50
C ARG A 1049 32.46 -2.26 11.13
N GLN A 1050 33.05 -1.24 10.50
CA GLN A 1050 32.77 -0.81 9.14
C GLN A 1050 33.69 -1.54 8.15
N THR A 1051 33.11 -2.26 7.20
CA THR A 1051 33.79 -2.82 6.03
C THR A 1051 33.95 -1.74 4.95
N ARG A 1052 35.16 -1.50 4.45
CA ARG A 1052 35.41 -0.62 3.29
C ARG A 1052 36.03 -1.42 2.15
N ALA A 1053 35.52 -1.22 0.94
CA ALA A 1053 36.00 -1.88 -0.27
C ALA A 1053 36.88 -0.96 -1.13
N PHE A 1054 37.82 -1.56 -1.86
CA PHE A 1054 38.80 -0.88 -2.69
C PHE A 1054 38.97 -1.63 -4.01
N VAL A 1055 38.80 -0.95 -5.14
CA VAL A 1055 38.90 -1.55 -6.49
C VAL A 1055 40.33 -1.41 -6.99
N ILE A 1056 40.89 -2.50 -7.54
CA ILE A 1056 42.29 -2.51 -8.01
C ILE A 1056 42.38 -2.85 -9.51
N PRO A 1057 43.25 -2.18 -10.29
CA PRO A 1057 43.39 -2.39 -11.73
C PRO A 1057 44.18 -3.67 -12.08
N ASN A 1058 44.21 -4.65 -11.18
CA ASN A 1058 45.04 -5.83 -11.33
C ASN A 1058 44.52 -6.79 -12.41
N THR A 1059 45.40 -7.20 -13.31
CA THR A 1059 45.15 -8.18 -14.38
C THR A 1059 45.95 -9.47 -14.23
N THR A 1060 46.79 -9.59 -13.19
CA THR A 1060 47.71 -10.70 -13.00
C THR A 1060 47.28 -11.59 -11.84
N ALA A 1061 47.30 -12.90 -12.07
CA ALA A 1061 47.07 -13.88 -11.02
C ALA A 1061 48.32 -14.01 -10.14
N TYR A 1062 48.13 -13.89 -8.82
CA TYR A 1062 49.19 -14.05 -7.82
C TYR A 1062 48.80 -15.12 -6.80
N SER A 1063 49.77 -15.95 -6.38
CA SER A 1063 49.61 -16.93 -5.30
C SER A 1063 49.74 -16.34 -3.90
N ARG A 1064 50.28 -15.12 -3.79
CA ARG A 1064 50.41 -14.39 -2.53
C ARG A 1064 50.03 -12.92 -2.70
N TYR A 1065 49.30 -12.39 -1.72
CA TYR A 1065 49.04 -10.96 -1.58
C TYR A 1065 49.56 -10.47 -0.24
N ARG A 1066 50.09 -9.25 -0.21
CA ARG A 1066 50.70 -8.62 0.97
C ARG A 1066 50.19 -7.21 1.16
N LEU A 1067 49.51 -6.98 2.28
CA LEU A 1067 49.08 -5.66 2.75
C LEU A 1067 50.15 -5.11 3.70
N GLN A 1068 50.77 -4.00 3.33
CA GLN A 1068 51.75 -3.30 4.16
C GLN A 1068 51.13 -2.01 4.70
N VAL A 1069 50.70 -2.00 5.95
CA VAL A 1069 50.22 -0.80 6.64
C VAL A 1069 51.42 0.08 6.97
N THR A 1070 51.48 1.26 6.35
CA THR A 1070 52.59 2.21 6.45
C THR A 1070 52.30 3.37 7.41
N ALA A 1071 51.03 3.58 7.79
CA ALA A 1071 50.63 4.41 8.92
C ALA A 1071 49.22 4.05 9.40
N ASN A 1072 48.97 4.24 10.69
CA ASN A 1072 47.65 4.30 11.32
C ASN A 1072 47.27 5.78 11.63
N HIS A 1073 46.27 5.98 12.49
CA HIS A 1073 45.82 7.29 12.97
C HIS A 1073 46.54 7.80 14.23
N GLY A 1074 47.76 7.34 14.47
CA GLY A 1074 48.66 7.86 15.52
C GLY A 1074 48.60 7.14 16.87
N ALA A 1075 47.83 6.05 17.00
CA ALA A 1075 47.96 5.15 18.14
C ALA A 1075 49.28 4.36 18.09
N ALA A 1076 49.70 3.76 19.21
CA ALA A 1076 50.89 2.90 19.24
C ALA A 1076 50.67 1.54 18.55
N GLU A 1077 49.41 1.14 18.39
CA GLU A 1077 48.99 -0.15 17.85
C GLU A 1077 48.25 -0.02 16.52
N THR A 1078 48.25 -1.09 15.72
CA THR A 1078 47.46 -1.24 14.50
C THR A 1078 46.49 -2.40 14.68
N GLN A 1079 45.26 -2.28 14.22
CA GLN A 1079 44.24 -3.35 14.31
C GLN A 1079 43.47 -3.51 12.99
N LEU A 1080 42.88 -4.69 12.77
CA LEU A 1080 41.93 -4.93 11.69
C LEU A 1080 40.97 -6.06 12.08
N ALA A 1081 39.69 -5.97 11.74
CA ALA A 1081 38.70 -7.02 11.98
C ALA A 1081 38.74 -8.12 10.91
N GLU A 1082 38.83 -7.75 9.62
CA GLU A 1082 38.79 -8.68 8.49
C GLU A 1082 39.48 -8.08 7.25
N LEU A 1083 40.05 -8.93 6.40
CA LEU A 1083 40.67 -8.63 5.11
C LEU A 1083 40.20 -9.63 4.05
N GLU A 1084 39.34 -9.20 3.12
CA GLU A 1084 38.98 -10.02 1.96
C GLU A 1084 39.81 -9.66 0.72
N LEU A 1085 40.05 -10.64 -0.14
CA LEU A 1085 40.74 -10.57 -1.42
C LEU A 1085 39.83 -11.14 -2.52
N LEU A 1086 38.93 -10.31 -3.03
CA LEU A 1086 37.83 -10.70 -3.92
C LEU A 1086 38.31 -10.93 -5.37
N ALA A 1087 38.16 -12.17 -5.87
CA ALA A 1087 38.68 -12.63 -7.17
C ALA A 1087 37.79 -13.66 -7.88
#